data_AF-A0A7X4YD63-F1
#
_entry.id   AF-A0A7X4YD63-F1
#
_cell.length_a   1.000
_cell.length_b   1.000
_cell.length_c   1.000
_cell.angle_alpha   90.00
_cell.angle_beta   90.00
_cell.angle_gamma   90.00
#
_symmetry.space_group_name_H-M   'P 1'
#
loop_
_entity.id
_entity.type
_entity.pdbx_description
1 polymer ?
#
loop_
_entity_poly.entity_id
_entity_poly.type
_entity_poly.pdbx_seq_one_letter_code
_entity_poly.pdbx_strand_id
1 'polypeptide(L)'
;MFLLVLNVLGVPLVASDAMPKFPRTLRAAVDRGTIVPFVGSGITLSTGLIPSWHGVVTHAAQWLDEELKSAAATRLRGLLDVRQPDLQYALVQARMSLGPLWPDFLRETLTPSLGDVNAANFGLPRAVWQVSNNFVVTTAYDQVLSAACPKGEPYEIHDSSPNWVERLSDSVSQLEMKVDSRPTLWPVFGSVKEGDALFTLDGSMSVFSEDDERLRMMRLGGALRLVCDGKNTLLFVGTNAPLDFLPQFLLGIQGPHYWIVHEAELQETQRRMEMRGLPIQLIGVPDYKEVAPYLEKLATYRSKSGTGSRQTVLATPVTPPEPPSNTERLKSLEAQLEKILQAPIESELEFDDSLRLAQAWAQDASRVFKDLSPGTSQLTQGILAPLNAALVRPEVVHPYSGEQLLAALGKARYGLSILAKRLDLYTEAGLALTLPATPSNAIPQQAPAPLSAAKGDSNLEPQDLLFDVAIICALRMPELEKVLKTGAERWTRLPPDVRDPQTYHRGVYTTAAGTRLRVIAAAPNQMGPPAAAALATKMILRFKPRLVAMVGIAAGARVDTRGFGDILSPDVTFDYSSGKLTDDETKVAFTPDPKPVHLNSRLLSLLRDWQASGNGLHDIWRNWDGSKPDRLPRLLIGPLASGSSVVATRAVVDDIGLHWRKLIGLEMEAYAVHCACRDTVSPETPYLAFKAVCDFADGSKADDWQPYAAYTAAQSLHHFLVAEWENLVLPPHPSA
;
A
#
# COMPACT_ATOMS: atom_id res chain seq x y z
N MET A 1 8.74 -8.63 -23.90
CA MET A 1 8.10 -7.30 -24.12
C MET A 1 9.15 -6.32 -24.63
N PHE A 2 9.75 -6.62 -25.79
CA PHE A 2 10.94 -5.88 -26.27
C PHE A 2 10.95 -5.65 -27.78
N LEU A 3 9.83 -5.80 -28.51
CA LEU A 3 9.85 -5.56 -29.98
C LEU A 3 8.49 -5.35 -30.69
N LEU A 4 7.39 -5.00 -30.02
CA LEU A 4 6.13 -4.79 -30.76
C LEU A 4 5.11 -3.89 -30.04
N VAL A 5 5.39 -2.58 -30.03
CA VAL A 5 4.32 -1.58 -30.00
C VAL A 5 4.65 -0.52 -31.05
N LEU A 6 4.21 -0.79 -32.28
CA LEU A 6 4.01 0.25 -33.29
C LEU A 6 2.62 0.10 -33.89
N ASN A 7 2.08 1.26 -34.25
CA ASN A 7 0.84 1.54 -34.98
C ASN A 7 -0.47 1.63 -34.18
N VAL A 8 -0.60 2.69 -33.38
CA VAL A 8 -1.84 3.50 -33.38
C VAL A 8 -1.43 4.97 -33.25
N LEU A 9 -1.99 5.82 -34.12
CA LEU A 9 -1.79 7.28 -34.28
C LEU A 9 -0.65 7.67 -35.25
N GLY A 10 -1.02 7.79 -36.52
CA GLY A 10 -0.18 8.38 -37.57
C GLY A 10 0.06 9.87 -37.36
N VAL A 11 0.96 10.20 -36.43
CA VAL A 11 1.59 11.52 -36.32
C VAL A 11 3.03 11.35 -36.80
N PRO A 12 3.50 12.09 -37.82
CA PRO A 12 4.88 12.00 -38.26
C PRO A 12 5.79 12.60 -37.18
N LEU A 13 6.50 11.73 -36.44
CA LEU A 13 7.63 12.13 -35.60
C LEU A 13 8.81 12.44 -36.53
N VAL A 14 9.27 13.70 -36.49
CA VAL A 14 10.49 14.13 -37.15
C VAL A 14 11.66 13.47 -36.43
N ALA A 15 12.16 12.35 -36.96
CA ALA A 15 13.39 11.73 -36.47
C ALA A 15 14.59 12.64 -36.81
N SER A 16 15.42 12.94 -35.82
CA SER A 16 16.69 13.62 -36.03
C SER A 16 17.78 12.57 -36.18
N ASP A 17 18.36 12.41 -37.38
CA ASP A 17 19.49 11.49 -37.62
C ASP A 17 20.77 11.84 -36.84
N ALA A 18 20.80 12.96 -36.10
CA ALA A 18 21.96 13.42 -35.35
C ALA A 18 21.94 12.94 -33.88
N MET A 19 23.02 12.28 -33.45
CA MET A 19 23.22 11.87 -32.06
C MET A 19 23.09 13.06 -31.07
N PRO A 20 22.46 12.85 -29.90
CA PRO A 20 22.22 13.92 -28.94
C PRO A 20 23.54 14.51 -28.40
N LYS A 21 23.54 15.82 -28.11
CA LYS A 21 24.67 16.46 -27.42
C LYS A 21 24.61 16.14 -25.92
N PHE A 22 25.76 15.85 -25.32
CA PHE A 22 25.84 15.64 -23.87
C PHE A 22 25.44 16.89 -23.09
N PRO A 23 24.51 16.79 -22.11
CA PRO A 23 24.24 17.86 -21.17
C PRO A 23 25.52 18.33 -20.45
N ARG A 24 25.68 19.65 -20.25
CA ARG A 24 26.87 20.23 -19.60
C ARG A 24 27.10 19.65 -18.21
N THR A 25 26.02 19.49 -17.46
CA THR A 25 25.95 18.92 -16.11
C THR A 25 26.33 17.44 -16.08
N LEU A 26 25.92 16.65 -17.08
CA LEU A 26 26.34 15.25 -17.22
C LEU A 26 27.85 15.14 -17.48
N ARG A 27 28.40 15.96 -18.39
CA ARG A 27 29.85 16.00 -18.63
C ARG A 27 30.64 16.39 -17.39
N ALA A 28 30.14 17.36 -16.62
CA ALA A 28 30.77 17.78 -15.38
C ALA A 28 30.74 16.67 -14.31
N ALA A 29 29.69 15.84 -14.26
CA ALA A 29 29.64 14.69 -13.37
C ALA A 29 30.65 13.59 -13.77
N VAL A 30 30.83 13.34 -15.08
CA VAL A 30 31.87 12.42 -15.58
C VAL A 30 33.27 12.90 -15.22
N ASP A 31 33.56 14.19 -15.42
CA ASP A 31 34.84 14.80 -15.06
C ASP A 31 35.13 14.73 -13.55
N ARG A 32 34.09 14.92 -12.72
CA ARG A 32 34.23 14.77 -11.27
C ARG A 32 34.35 13.31 -10.80
N GLY A 33 34.05 12.33 -11.65
CA GLY A 33 34.01 10.92 -11.28
C GLY A 33 32.80 10.54 -10.43
N THR A 34 31.68 11.27 -10.54
CA THR A 34 30.49 11.05 -9.70
C THR A 34 29.35 10.33 -10.43
N ILE A 35 29.63 9.73 -11.59
CA ILE A 35 28.63 8.95 -12.33
C ILE A 35 28.49 7.57 -11.71
N VAL A 36 27.24 7.23 -11.36
CA VAL A 36 26.86 5.88 -10.94
C VAL A 36 25.87 5.33 -11.97
N PRO A 37 26.29 4.41 -12.84
CA PRO A 37 25.37 3.76 -13.76
C PRO A 37 24.38 2.87 -13.00
N PHE A 38 23.11 2.98 -13.38
CA PHE A 38 22.05 2.10 -12.91
C PHE A 38 21.52 1.32 -14.11
N VAL A 39 21.77 0.02 -14.14
CA VAL A 39 21.59 -0.80 -15.34
C VAL A 39 20.61 -1.95 -15.13
N GLY A 40 19.93 -2.34 -16.20
CA GLY A 40 18.93 -3.41 -16.19
C GLY A 40 19.24 -4.50 -17.22
N SER A 41 18.30 -5.43 -17.37
CA SER A 41 18.45 -6.59 -18.26
C SER A 41 18.59 -6.23 -19.74
N GLY A 42 18.29 -4.99 -20.14
CA GLY A 42 18.55 -4.50 -21.50
C GLY A 42 20.05 -4.47 -21.87
N ILE A 43 20.94 -4.37 -20.87
CA ILE A 43 22.39 -4.53 -21.10
C ILE A 43 22.70 -5.98 -21.46
N THR A 44 22.14 -6.93 -20.72
CA THR A 44 22.40 -8.35 -20.95
C THR A 44 21.84 -8.82 -22.28
N LEU A 45 20.62 -8.42 -22.61
CA LEU A 45 19.97 -8.73 -23.88
C LEU A 45 20.75 -8.19 -25.09
N SER A 46 21.47 -7.08 -24.93
CA SER A 46 22.31 -6.52 -26.00
C SER A 46 23.48 -7.42 -26.41
N THR A 47 23.88 -8.35 -25.55
CA THR A 47 25.03 -9.23 -25.80
C THR A 47 24.66 -10.48 -26.61
N GLY A 48 23.38 -10.85 -26.63
CA GLY A 48 22.91 -12.11 -27.21
C GLY A 48 23.39 -13.38 -26.50
N LEU A 49 24.06 -13.26 -25.35
CA LEU A 49 24.67 -14.39 -24.62
C LEU A 49 23.68 -15.16 -23.73
N ILE A 50 22.54 -14.56 -23.42
CA ILE A 50 21.44 -15.18 -22.68
C ILE A 50 20.14 -15.04 -23.46
N PRO A 51 19.16 -15.94 -23.29
CA PRO A 51 17.88 -15.85 -23.98
C PRO A 51 17.08 -14.62 -23.54
N SER A 52 16.20 -14.15 -24.43
CA SER A 52 15.16 -13.18 -24.05
C SER A 52 14.21 -13.79 -23.02
N TRP A 53 13.40 -12.97 -22.31
CA TRP A 53 12.39 -13.50 -21.38
C TRP A 53 11.41 -14.49 -22.04
N HIS A 54 11.08 -14.30 -23.32
CA HIS A 54 10.34 -15.30 -24.09
C HIS A 54 11.14 -16.60 -24.25
N GLY A 55 12.43 -16.49 -24.56
CA GLY A 55 13.35 -17.62 -24.62
C GLY A 55 13.51 -18.33 -23.28
N VAL A 56 13.53 -17.61 -22.15
CA VAL A 56 13.55 -18.19 -20.80
C VAL A 56 12.32 -19.07 -20.57
N VAL A 57 11.10 -18.57 -20.86
CA VAL A 57 9.88 -19.39 -20.74
C VAL A 57 9.89 -20.57 -21.72
N THR A 58 10.45 -20.38 -22.91
CA THR A 58 10.59 -21.45 -23.92
C THR A 58 11.51 -22.56 -23.42
N HIS A 59 12.66 -22.21 -22.82
CA HIS A 59 13.58 -23.16 -22.21
C HIS A 59 12.96 -23.83 -20.98
N ALA A 60 12.17 -23.12 -20.17
CA ALA A 60 11.46 -23.72 -19.05
C ALA A 60 10.48 -24.82 -19.50
N ALA A 61 9.79 -24.61 -20.63
CA ALA A 61 8.93 -25.64 -21.22
C ALA A 61 9.73 -26.86 -21.73
N GLN A 62 10.93 -26.67 -22.27
CA GLN A 62 11.82 -27.77 -22.67
C GLN A 62 12.32 -28.55 -21.46
N TRP A 63 12.79 -27.85 -20.43
CA TRP A 63 13.23 -28.46 -19.18
C TRP A 63 12.10 -29.28 -18.52
N LEU A 64 10.87 -28.78 -18.53
CA LEU A 64 9.72 -29.55 -18.02
C LEU A 64 9.44 -30.82 -18.82
N ASP A 65 9.73 -30.87 -20.12
CA ASP A 65 9.62 -32.12 -20.89
C ASP A 65 10.72 -33.11 -20.52
N GLU A 66 11.96 -32.65 -20.32
CA GLU A 66 13.08 -33.47 -19.86
C GLU A 66 12.80 -34.09 -18.48
N GLU A 67 12.12 -33.34 -17.61
CA GLU A 67 11.64 -33.78 -16.30
C GLU A 67 10.33 -34.60 -16.35
N LEU A 68 9.89 -35.04 -17.53
CA LEU A 68 8.68 -35.84 -17.75
C LEU A 68 7.36 -35.15 -17.29
N LYS A 69 7.35 -33.81 -17.19
CA LYS A 69 6.19 -32.97 -16.84
C LYS A 69 5.50 -32.40 -18.09
N SER A 70 5.23 -33.23 -19.08
CA SER A 70 4.77 -32.80 -20.42
C SER A 70 3.43 -32.02 -20.42
N ALA A 71 2.55 -32.28 -19.46
CA ALA A 71 1.32 -31.50 -19.31
C ALA A 71 1.58 -30.04 -18.90
N ALA A 72 2.59 -29.81 -18.06
CA ALA A 72 3.00 -28.46 -17.65
C ALA A 72 3.76 -27.75 -18.79
N ALA A 73 4.64 -28.47 -19.49
CA ALA A 73 5.34 -27.96 -20.67
C ALA A 73 4.36 -27.51 -21.77
N THR A 74 3.33 -28.31 -22.05
CA THR A 74 2.30 -27.99 -23.05
C THR A 74 1.52 -26.73 -22.67
N ARG A 75 1.17 -26.56 -21.38
CA ARG A 75 0.51 -25.35 -20.90
C ARG A 75 1.39 -24.11 -21.09
N LEU A 76 2.68 -24.19 -20.76
CA LEU A 76 3.61 -23.06 -20.97
C LEU A 76 3.73 -22.68 -22.44
N ARG A 77 3.84 -23.67 -23.34
CA ARG A 77 3.86 -23.39 -24.79
C ARG A 77 2.58 -22.72 -25.25
N GLY A 78 1.42 -23.13 -24.73
CA GLY A 78 0.14 -22.48 -25.02
C GLY A 78 0.09 -21.01 -24.57
N LEU A 79 0.78 -20.63 -23.48
CA LEU A 79 0.90 -19.24 -23.04
C LEU A 79 1.79 -18.39 -23.97
N LEU A 80 2.69 -19.02 -24.71
CA LEU A 80 3.55 -18.36 -25.70
C LEU A 80 2.90 -18.31 -27.09
N ASP A 81 2.00 -19.25 -27.40
CA ASP A 81 1.32 -19.37 -28.70
C ASP A 81 0.12 -18.42 -28.84
N VAL A 82 0.34 -17.15 -28.50
CA VAL A 82 -0.63 -16.06 -28.66
C VAL A 82 0.06 -14.83 -29.24
N ARG A 83 -0.68 -13.98 -29.96
CA ARG A 83 -0.13 -12.81 -30.67
C ARG A 83 0.68 -11.87 -29.77
N GLN A 84 0.30 -11.75 -28.50
CA GLN A 84 1.01 -10.98 -27.48
C GLN A 84 1.00 -11.77 -26.16
N PRO A 85 2.03 -12.58 -25.89
CA PRO A 85 2.08 -13.41 -24.69
C PRO A 85 2.35 -12.56 -23.45
N ASP A 86 1.58 -12.80 -22.39
CA ASP A 86 1.88 -12.28 -21.06
C ASP A 86 3.06 -13.05 -20.47
N LEU A 87 4.26 -12.52 -20.70
CA LEU A 87 5.50 -13.16 -20.26
C LEU A 87 5.65 -13.16 -18.74
N GLN A 88 5.01 -12.23 -18.02
CA GLN A 88 5.03 -12.21 -16.56
C GLN A 88 4.26 -13.41 -16.03
N TYR A 89 3.00 -13.54 -16.47
CA TYR A 89 2.18 -14.70 -16.12
C TYR A 89 2.84 -16.02 -16.53
N ALA A 90 3.44 -16.08 -17.72
CA ALA A 90 4.12 -17.29 -18.19
C ALA A 90 5.37 -17.66 -17.37
N LEU A 91 6.15 -16.69 -16.90
CA LEU A 91 7.28 -16.91 -15.98
C LEU A 91 6.81 -17.41 -14.61
N VAL A 92 5.71 -16.87 -14.08
CA VAL A 92 5.11 -17.37 -12.83
C VAL A 92 4.67 -18.83 -12.99
N GLN A 93 3.99 -19.17 -14.08
CA GLN A 93 3.59 -20.55 -14.35
C GLN A 93 4.81 -21.49 -14.54
N ALA A 94 5.90 -20.98 -15.13
CA ALA A 94 7.13 -21.74 -15.30
C ALA A 94 7.78 -22.07 -13.96
N ARG A 95 7.91 -21.05 -13.08
CA ARG A 95 8.40 -21.21 -11.71
C ARG A 95 7.57 -22.19 -10.91
N MET A 96 6.24 -22.08 -10.95
CA MET A 96 5.34 -23.00 -10.23
C MET A 96 5.47 -24.44 -10.73
N SER A 97 5.66 -24.63 -12.04
CA SER A 97 5.77 -25.96 -12.64
C SER A 97 7.13 -26.62 -12.38
N LEU A 98 8.20 -25.84 -12.39
CA LEU A 98 9.56 -26.30 -12.09
C LEU A 98 9.76 -26.53 -10.58
N GLY A 99 9.14 -25.71 -9.72
CA GLY A 99 9.15 -25.89 -8.28
C GLY A 99 10.59 -25.85 -7.72
N PRO A 100 11.04 -26.90 -7.00
CA PRO A 100 12.41 -26.97 -6.47
C PRO A 100 13.52 -26.88 -7.53
N LEU A 101 13.22 -27.21 -8.79
CA LEU A 101 14.19 -27.15 -9.90
C LEU A 101 14.42 -25.73 -10.44
N TRP A 102 13.61 -24.75 -10.01
CA TRP A 102 13.65 -23.38 -10.50
C TRP A 102 15.02 -22.68 -10.34
N PRO A 103 15.73 -22.81 -9.19
CA PRO A 103 17.03 -22.17 -9.03
C PRO A 103 18.09 -22.73 -9.99
N ASP A 104 18.11 -24.05 -10.19
CA ASP A 104 19.03 -24.71 -11.13
C ASP A 104 18.69 -24.33 -12.57
N PHE A 105 17.39 -24.27 -12.89
CA PHE A 105 16.88 -23.75 -14.16
C PHE A 105 17.41 -22.35 -14.49
N LEU A 106 17.26 -21.41 -13.56
CA LEU A 106 17.74 -20.05 -13.78
C LEU A 106 19.26 -20.00 -13.83
N ARG A 107 19.96 -20.83 -13.04
CA ARG A 107 21.42 -20.88 -13.04
C ARG A 107 21.96 -21.31 -14.39
N GLU A 108 21.42 -22.37 -14.96
CA GLU A 108 21.85 -22.86 -16.27
C GLU A 108 21.41 -21.92 -17.41
N THR A 109 20.21 -21.34 -17.32
CA THR A 109 19.65 -20.49 -18.39
C THR A 109 20.26 -19.08 -18.42
N LEU A 110 20.58 -18.50 -17.25
CA LEU A 110 21.05 -17.12 -17.13
C LEU A 110 22.55 -16.98 -16.89
N THR A 111 23.28 -18.10 -16.75
CA THR A 111 24.75 -18.07 -16.75
C THR A 111 25.26 -18.14 -18.19
N PRO A 112 25.87 -17.07 -18.72
CA PRO A 112 26.38 -17.09 -20.09
C PRO A 112 27.51 -18.12 -20.23
N SER A 113 27.53 -18.85 -21.35
CA SER A 113 28.69 -19.69 -21.70
C SER A 113 29.88 -18.79 -22.06
N LEU A 114 30.87 -18.72 -21.16
CA LEU A 114 32.05 -17.85 -21.29
C LEU A 114 33.11 -18.38 -22.28
N GLY A 115 32.77 -19.42 -23.07
CA GLY A 115 33.70 -20.11 -23.98
C GLY A 115 34.15 -19.28 -25.18
N ASP A 116 33.35 -18.31 -25.64
CA ASP A 116 33.69 -17.47 -26.80
C ASP A 116 33.40 -15.99 -26.50
N VAL A 117 34.27 -15.38 -25.67
CA VAL A 117 34.25 -13.95 -25.39
C VAL A 117 34.73 -13.17 -26.61
N ASN A 118 33.84 -12.91 -27.56
CA ASN A 118 34.15 -12.02 -28.68
C ASN A 118 33.96 -10.54 -28.27
N ALA A 119 34.91 -9.67 -28.60
CA ALA A 119 34.90 -8.25 -28.25
C ALA A 119 33.63 -7.51 -28.73
N ALA A 120 32.95 -8.04 -29.75
CA ALA A 120 31.69 -7.51 -30.29
C ALA A 120 30.50 -7.60 -29.32
N ASN A 121 30.43 -8.64 -28.46
CA ASN A 121 29.25 -8.88 -27.60
C ASN A 121 29.30 -8.10 -26.28
N PHE A 122 30.46 -7.53 -25.92
CA PHE A 122 30.69 -6.86 -24.64
C PHE A 122 30.85 -5.33 -24.74
N GLY A 123 30.59 -4.75 -25.93
CA GLY A 123 30.77 -3.30 -26.15
C GLY A 123 30.01 -2.44 -25.15
N LEU A 124 28.69 -2.65 -25.02
CA LEU A 124 27.87 -1.88 -24.09
C LEU A 124 28.19 -2.14 -22.61
N PRO A 125 28.30 -3.39 -22.12
CA PRO A 125 28.77 -3.66 -20.75
C PRO A 125 30.12 -3.02 -20.41
N ARG A 126 31.09 -3.01 -21.34
CA ARG A 126 32.40 -2.37 -21.14
C ARG A 126 32.27 -0.85 -21.10
N ALA A 127 31.46 -0.27 -21.98
CA ALA A 127 31.22 1.17 -21.99
C ALA A 127 30.57 1.67 -20.68
N VAL A 128 29.68 0.86 -20.08
CA VAL A 128 29.12 1.11 -18.74
C VAL A 128 30.22 1.19 -17.68
N TRP A 129 31.17 0.25 -17.68
CA TRP A 129 32.31 0.29 -16.75
C TRP A 129 33.27 1.46 -17.02
N GLN A 130 33.44 1.86 -18.28
CA GLN A 130 34.32 2.99 -18.63
C GLN A 130 33.75 4.33 -18.17
N VAL A 131 32.43 4.54 -18.32
CA VAL A 131 31.77 5.77 -17.87
C VAL A 131 31.59 5.80 -16.35
N SER A 132 31.49 4.63 -15.70
CA SER A 132 31.43 4.51 -14.24
C SER A 132 32.73 4.95 -13.58
N ASN A 133 32.65 5.30 -12.30
CA ASN A 133 33.84 5.49 -11.46
C ASN A 133 34.04 4.28 -10.54
N ASN A 134 34.20 3.07 -11.10
CA ASN A 134 34.36 1.82 -10.35
C ASN A 134 33.16 1.40 -9.50
N PHE A 135 31.96 1.96 -9.69
CA PHE A 135 30.76 1.52 -8.99
C PHE A 135 29.57 1.49 -9.94
N VAL A 136 28.89 0.35 -10.00
CA VAL A 136 27.74 0.10 -10.89
C VAL A 136 26.61 -0.54 -10.08
N VAL A 137 25.39 -0.08 -10.29
CA VAL A 137 24.17 -0.66 -9.71
C VAL A 137 23.43 -1.42 -10.80
N THR A 138 23.00 -2.66 -10.53
CA THR A 138 22.30 -3.49 -11.52
C THR A 138 21.04 -4.12 -10.95
N THR A 139 20.00 -4.24 -11.78
CA THR A 139 18.82 -5.07 -11.53
C THR A 139 18.82 -6.37 -12.34
N ALA A 140 19.91 -6.64 -13.07
CA ALA A 140 20.09 -7.87 -13.82
C ALA A 140 20.72 -8.95 -12.92
N TYR A 141 20.29 -10.21 -13.11
CA TYR A 141 20.71 -11.35 -12.28
C TYR A 141 21.93 -12.11 -12.82
N ASP A 142 22.24 -11.90 -14.09
CA ASP A 142 23.32 -12.58 -14.81
C ASP A 142 24.71 -12.02 -14.49
N GLN A 143 25.74 -12.69 -15.01
CA GLN A 143 27.14 -12.35 -14.75
C GLN A 143 27.80 -11.51 -15.85
N VAL A 144 27.03 -10.94 -16.80
CA VAL A 144 27.62 -10.22 -17.95
C VAL A 144 28.39 -8.98 -17.51
N LEU A 145 27.85 -8.18 -16.58
CA LEU A 145 28.57 -7.00 -16.06
C LEU A 145 29.81 -7.40 -15.24
N SER A 146 29.72 -8.47 -14.47
CA SER A 146 30.84 -9.01 -13.70
C SER A 146 31.99 -9.45 -14.64
N ALA A 147 31.65 -10.18 -15.71
CA ALA A 147 32.59 -10.61 -16.74
C ALA A 147 33.14 -9.46 -17.61
N ALA A 148 32.38 -8.38 -17.77
CA ALA A 148 32.79 -7.20 -18.53
C ALA A 148 33.74 -6.26 -17.76
N CYS A 149 33.96 -6.50 -16.47
CA CYS A 149 34.71 -5.61 -15.61
C CYS A 149 36.20 -5.54 -16.02
N PRO A 150 36.75 -4.34 -16.27
CA PRO A 150 38.09 -4.19 -16.83
C PRO A 150 39.23 -4.56 -15.87
N LYS A 151 39.00 -4.56 -14.55
CA LYS A 151 40.01 -4.89 -13.53
C LYS A 151 39.86 -6.32 -12.97
N GLY A 152 39.20 -7.20 -13.71
CA GLY A 152 38.83 -8.55 -13.22
C GLY A 152 37.55 -8.53 -12.39
N GLU A 153 37.29 -9.60 -11.64
CA GLU A 153 36.02 -9.78 -10.92
C GLU A 153 35.75 -8.63 -9.94
N PRO A 154 34.61 -7.90 -10.06
CA PRO A 154 34.26 -6.83 -9.15
C PRO A 154 33.96 -7.37 -7.74
N TYR A 155 33.95 -6.46 -6.76
CA TYR A 155 33.40 -6.73 -5.44
C TYR A 155 31.87 -6.62 -5.51
N GLU A 156 31.16 -7.74 -5.38
CA GLU A 156 29.70 -7.78 -5.41
C GLU A 156 29.11 -7.57 -4.01
N ILE A 157 28.15 -6.65 -3.89
CA ILE A 157 27.42 -6.40 -2.64
C ILE A 157 26.10 -7.15 -2.67
N HIS A 158 26.03 -8.26 -1.94
CA HIS A 158 24.82 -9.07 -1.80
C HIS A 158 24.06 -8.65 -0.55
N ASP A 159 22.76 -8.46 -0.65
CA ASP A 159 21.92 -8.09 0.49
C ASP A 159 21.69 -9.25 1.50
N SER A 160 21.99 -10.47 1.07
CA SER A 160 22.12 -11.66 1.91
C SER A 160 23.38 -11.62 2.79
N SER A 161 24.36 -10.76 2.49
CA SER A 161 25.58 -10.66 3.29
C SER A 161 25.36 -9.90 4.60
N PRO A 162 25.95 -10.34 5.73
CA PRO A 162 26.02 -9.55 6.95
C PRO A 162 26.69 -8.19 6.68
N ASN A 163 26.11 -7.13 7.24
CA ASN A 163 26.60 -5.75 7.15
C ASN A 163 26.69 -5.19 5.72
N TRP A 164 25.81 -5.61 4.81
CA TRP A 164 25.83 -5.14 3.41
C TRP A 164 25.56 -3.64 3.28
N VAL A 165 24.80 -3.03 4.20
CA VAL A 165 24.50 -1.59 4.22
C VAL A 165 25.76 -0.80 4.58
N GLU A 166 26.55 -1.27 5.55
CA GLU A 166 27.83 -0.68 5.92
C GLU A 166 28.83 -0.81 4.76
N ARG A 167 28.91 -1.99 4.12
CA ARG A 167 29.77 -2.21 2.94
C ARG A 167 29.39 -1.31 1.76
N LEU A 168 28.09 -1.09 1.55
CA LEU A 168 27.60 -0.13 0.57
C LEU A 168 28.01 1.30 0.94
N SER A 169 27.84 1.69 2.20
CA SER A 169 28.26 3.00 2.71
C SER A 169 29.76 3.25 2.54
N ASP A 170 30.58 2.25 2.82
CA ASP A 170 32.04 2.31 2.62
C ASP A 170 32.39 2.47 1.14
N SER A 171 31.73 1.71 0.27
CA SER A 171 31.94 1.79 -1.18
C SER A 171 31.53 3.16 -1.74
N VAL A 172 30.41 3.72 -1.29
CA VAL A 172 29.98 5.08 -1.64
C VAL A 172 30.96 6.13 -1.11
N SER A 173 31.46 5.96 0.12
CA SER A 173 32.45 6.88 0.69
C SER A 173 33.78 6.85 -0.07
N GLN A 174 34.22 5.68 -0.53
CA GLN A 174 35.43 5.53 -1.37
C GLN A 174 35.28 6.25 -2.71
N LEU A 175 34.09 6.24 -3.32
CA LEU A 175 33.79 7.02 -4.52
C LEU A 175 33.96 8.51 -4.29
N GLU A 176 33.43 9.03 -3.19
CA GLU A 176 33.51 10.46 -2.85
C GLU A 176 34.95 10.89 -2.52
N MET A 177 35.71 10.02 -1.85
CA MET A 177 37.11 10.24 -1.51
C MET A 177 38.08 10.03 -2.69
N LYS A 178 37.59 9.56 -3.85
CA LYS A 178 38.37 9.26 -5.06
C LYS A 178 39.54 8.30 -4.80
N VAL A 179 39.35 7.34 -3.91
CA VAL A 179 40.33 6.30 -3.63
C VAL A 179 40.30 5.30 -4.79
N ASP A 180 41.46 4.89 -5.31
CA ASP A 180 41.52 3.82 -6.32
C ASP A 180 41.19 2.49 -5.63
N SER A 181 39.91 2.12 -5.70
CA SER A 181 39.36 0.91 -5.09
C SER A 181 39.08 -0.18 -6.14
N ARG A 182 38.92 -1.42 -5.66
CA ARG A 182 38.41 -2.52 -6.47
C ARG A 182 37.02 -2.13 -7.01
N PRO A 183 36.72 -2.37 -8.31
CA PRO A 183 35.38 -2.08 -8.84
C PRO A 183 34.30 -2.78 -8.04
N THR A 184 33.22 -2.07 -7.75
CA THR A 184 32.08 -2.56 -6.99
C THR A 184 30.87 -2.71 -7.90
N LEU A 185 30.19 -3.83 -7.80
CA LEU A 185 28.93 -4.10 -8.47
C LEU A 185 27.86 -4.35 -7.42
N TRP A 186 26.76 -3.62 -7.46
CA TRP A 186 25.65 -3.82 -6.54
C TRP A 186 24.43 -4.39 -7.28
N PRO A 187 24.22 -5.72 -7.22
CA PRO A 187 22.99 -6.36 -7.69
C PRO A 187 21.85 -6.12 -6.70
N VAL A 188 20.98 -5.16 -7.02
CA VAL A 188 19.85 -4.69 -6.17
C VAL A 188 18.91 -5.82 -5.78
N PHE A 189 18.77 -6.84 -6.63
CA PHE A 189 17.89 -7.98 -6.43
C PHE A 189 18.64 -9.31 -6.27
N GLY A 190 19.96 -9.25 -6.02
CA GLY A 190 20.81 -10.44 -5.89
C GLY A 190 21.35 -11.00 -7.21
N SER A 191 22.13 -12.07 -7.10
CA SER A 191 22.86 -12.71 -8.20
C SER A 191 22.54 -14.19 -8.35
N VAL A 192 22.51 -14.69 -9.59
CA VAL A 192 22.38 -16.13 -9.90
C VAL A 192 23.52 -16.95 -9.27
N LYS A 193 24.70 -16.36 -9.07
CA LYS A 193 25.90 -17.04 -8.57
C LYS A 193 25.73 -17.52 -7.12
N GLU A 194 25.26 -16.64 -6.25
CA GLU A 194 25.13 -16.88 -4.80
C GLU A 194 23.84 -17.63 -4.43
N GLY A 195 22.97 -17.92 -5.41
CA GLY A 195 21.65 -18.49 -5.12
C GLY A 195 20.74 -17.51 -4.36
N ASP A 196 21.03 -16.22 -4.43
CA ASP A 196 20.18 -15.16 -3.88
C ASP A 196 18.77 -15.32 -4.47
N ALA A 197 17.74 -14.91 -3.72
CA ALA A 197 16.36 -14.97 -4.19
C ALA A 197 16.17 -14.12 -5.45
N LEU A 198 16.20 -14.78 -6.60
CA LEU A 198 16.03 -14.18 -7.93
C LEU A 198 14.65 -13.53 -8.01
N PHE A 199 14.62 -12.20 -7.88
CA PHE A 199 13.40 -11.41 -7.97
C PHE A 199 12.89 -11.43 -9.43
N THR A 200 11.61 -11.29 -9.68
CA THR A 200 11.11 -10.95 -11.02
C THR A 200 10.34 -9.63 -10.88
N LEU A 201 10.46 -8.74 -11.87
CA LEU A 201 9.89 -7.38 -11.81
C LEU A 201 8.35 -7.36 -11.92
N ASP A 202 7.71 -8.51 -11.99
CA ASP A 202 6.32 -8.70 -11.63
C ASP A 202 6.24 -9.04 -10.14
N GLY A 203 5.46 -8.27 -9.37
CA GLY A 203 5.27 -8.44 -7.92
C GLY A 203 4.68 -9.78 -7.44
N SER A 204 5.12 -10.93 -7.97
CA SER A 204 4.96 -12.27 -7.42
C SER A 204 6.07 -12.56 -6.40
N MET A 205 6.07 -11.72 -5.37
CA MET A 205 6.89 -11.82 -4.16
C MET A 205 6.43 -13.03 -3.33
N SER A 206 7.24 -14.09 -3.24
CA SER A 206 6.84 -15.31 -2.50
C SER A 206 8.01 -16.10 -1.89
N VAL A 207 9.01 -15.42 -1.32
CA VAL A 207 10.10 -16.10 -0.57
C VAL A 207 10.44 -15.40 0.77
N PHE A 208 9.87 -14.24 1.09
CA PHE A 208 10.11 -13.55 2.36
C PHE A 208 8.79 -13.16 3.03
N SER A 209 8.81 -12.99 4.37
CA SER A 209 7.65 -12.52 5.12
C SER A 209 7.27 -11.07 4.72
N GLU A 210 6.00 -10.67 4.84
CA GLU A 210 5.56 -9.29 4.50
C GLU A 210 6.30 -8.20 5.31
N ASP A 211 6.76 -8.52 6.53
CA ASP A 211 7.55 -7.63 7.37
C ASP A 211 9.03 -7.59 6.96
N ASP A 212 9.63 -8.72 6.57
CA ASP A 212 10.99 -8.74 6.01
C ASP A 212 11.06 -8.04 4.66
N GLU A 213 9.99 -8.10 3.88
CA GLU A 213 9.93 -7.48 2.56
C GLU A 213 9.69 -5.98 2.64
N ARG A 214 8.81 -5.52 3.54
CA ARG A 214 8.70 -4.09 3.86
C ARG A 214 10.00 -3.55 4.45
N LEU A 215 10.63 -4.31 5.35
CA LEU A 215 11.91 -3.93 5.95
C LEU A 215 13.04 -3.95 4.91
N ARG A 216 13.08 -4.93 4.01
CA ARG A 216 14.07 -5.02 2.92
C ARG A 216 13.84 -3.93 1.88
N MET A 217 12.59 -3.62 1.51
CA MET A 217 12.26 -2.50 0.62
C MET A 217 12.55 -1.14 1.26
N MET A 218 12.31 -0.98 2.57
CA MET A 218 12.74 0.22 3.32
C MET A 218 14.26 0.33 3.39
N ARG A 219 14.97 -0.77 3.65
CA ARG A 219 16.44 -0.82 3.66
C ARG A 219 17.02 -0.54 2.27
N LEU A 220 16.43 -1.10 1.23
CA LEU A 220 16.80 -0.89 -0.17
C LEU A 220 16.57 0.56 -0.59
N GLY A 221 15.42 1.13 -0.21
CA GLY A 221 15.12 2.55 -0.41
C GLY A 221 16.10 3.47 0.33
N GLY A 222 16.45 3.16 1.58
CA GLY A 222 17.47 3.89 2.35
C GLY A 222 18.87 3.77 1.75
N ALA A 223 19.24 2.58 1.29
CA ALA A 223 20.51 2.28 0.62
C ALA A 223 20.62 3.00 -0.74
N LEU A 224 19.55 3.01 -1.54
CA LEU A 224 19.49 3.77 -2.79
C LEU A 224 19.60 5.28 -2.53
N ARG A 225 18.95 5.79 -1.48
CA ARG A 225 19.11 7.19 -1.04
C ARG A 225 20.54 7.51 -0.65
N LEU A 226 21.25 6.61 0.03
CA LEU A 226 22.68 6.81 0.36
C LEU A 226 23.54 6.99 -0.91
N VAL A 227 23.28 6.20 -1.96
CA VAL A 227 23.97 6.35 -3.26
C VAL A 227 23.64 7.70 -3.92
N CYS A 228 22.42 8.22 -3.72
CA CYS A 228 21.93 9.43 -4.38
C CYS A 228 22.14 10.74 -3.60
N ASP A 229 22.20 10.69 -2.27
CA ASP A 229 22.46 11.83 -1.38
C ASP A 229 23.94 12.19 -1.34
N GLY A 230 24.82 11.22 -1.61
CA GLY A 230 26.18 11.52 -2.06
C GLY A 230 26.11 12.33 -3.34
N LYS A 231 27.11 13.15 -3.67
CA LYS A 231 27.08 14.09 -4.83
C LYS A 231 27.08 13.41 -6.22
N ASN A 232 26.48 12.24 -6.32
CA ASN A 232 26.47 11.32 -7.42
C ASN A 232 25.34 11.63 -8.40
N THR A 233 25.62 11.35 -9.66
CA THR A 233 24.69 11.48 -10.77
C THR A 233 24.36 10.09 -11.27
N LEU A 234 23.13 9.64 -11.00
CA LEU A 234 22.61 8.42 -11.60
C LEU A 234 22.48 8.55 -13.13
N LEU A 235 22.95 7.51 -13.83
CA LEU A 235 22.79 7.34 -15.26
C LEU A 235 22.10 6.00 -15.55
N PHE A 236 20.82 6.04 -15.89
CA PHE A 236 20.03 4.85 -16.20
C PHE A 236 20.28 4.38 -17.64
N VAL A 237 20.61 3.10 -17.81
CA VAL A 237 20.88 2.50 -19.13
C VAL A 237 20.25 1.10 -19.21
N GLY A 238 19.47 0.83 -20.25
CA GLY A 238 18.90 -0.49 -20.50
C GLY A 238 17.96 -1.01 -19.41
N THR A 239 17.23 -0.10 -18.75
CA THR A 239 16.36 -0.41 -17.61
C THR A 239 15.07 0.41 -17.63
N ASN A 240 14.01 -0.16 -17.08
CA ASN A 240 12.74 0.53 -16.79
C ASN A 240 12.57 0.83 -15.29
N ALA A 241 13.59 0.55 -14.47
CA ALA A 241 13.53 0.73 -13.01
C ALA A 241 13.01 2.12 -12.58
N PRO A 242 13.35 3.25 -13.25
CA PRO A 242 12.77 4.56 -12.94
C PRO A 242 11.25 4.63 -12.98
N LEU A 243 10.60 3.83 -13.83
CA LEU A 243 9.14 3.73 -13.91
C LEU A 243 8.62 2.61 -13.03
N ASP A 244 9.20 1.42 -13.07
CA ASP A 244 8.50 0.26 -12.50
C ASP A 244 8.73 0.11 -10.99
N PHE A 245 9.89 0.54 -10.49
CA PHE A 245 10.35 0.19 -9.15
C PHE A 245 10.78 1.40 -8.30
N LEU A 246 11.43 2.37 -8.92
CA LEU A 246 12.06 3.48 -8.24
C LEU A 246 11.18 4.73 -7.98
N PRO A 247 9.93 4.92 -8.48
CA PRO A 247 9.21 6.17 -8.26
C PRO A 247 9.10 6.58 -6.78
N GLN A 248 8.76 5.64 -5.89
CA GLN A 248 8.65 5.91 -4.45
C GLN A 248 10.00 6.22 -3.77
N PHE A 249 11.11 5.77 -4.36
CA PHE A 249 12.46 5.94 -3.79
C PHE A 249 13.17 7.18 -4.34
N LEU A 250 12.85 7.61 -5.56
CA LEU A 250 13.45 8.76 -6.24
C LEU A 250 12.75 10.09 -5.95
N LEU A 251 11.56 10.06 -5.35
CA LEU A 251 10.86 11.25 -4.88
C LEU A 251 11.69 12.01 -3.84
N GLY A 252 12.07 13.25 -4.17
CA GLY A 252 12.85 14.14 -3.31
C GLY A 252 14.37 14.06 -3.47
N ILE A 253 14.88 13.25 -4.41
CA ILE A 253 16.31 13.18 -4.69
C ILE A 253 16.78 14.43 -5.47
N GLN A 254 17.93 14.97 -5.07
CA GLN A 254 18.54 16.15 -5.69
C GLN A 254 19.21 15.78 -7.03
N GLY A 255 18.67 16.31 -8.13
CA GLY A 255 19.19 16.09 -9.49
C GLY A 255 20.39 17.01 -9.87
N PRO A 256 20.86 16.92 -11.12
CA PRO A 256 20.24 16.21 -12.24
C PRO A 256 20.70 14.75 -12.40
N HIS A 257 19.74 13.87 -12.65
CA HIS A 257 19.95 12.47 -13.07
C HIS A 257 19.56 12.28 -14.54
N TYR A 258 20.03 11.21 -15.19
CA TYR A 258 19.82 11.00 -16.61
C TYR A 258 19.39 9.59 -16.95
N TRP A 259 18.55 9.44 -17.97
CA TRP A 259 18.13 8.14 -18.49
C TRP A 259 18.22 8.11 -20.02
N ILE A 260 18.97 7.14 -20.55
CA ILE A 260 19.07 6.88 -21.99
C ILE A 260 17.90 6.00 -22.42
N VAL A 261 17.10 6.51 -23.35
CA VAL A 261 15.91 5.84 -23.90
C VAL A 261 15.93 5.89 -25.42
N HIS A 262 15.18 4.99 -26.06
CA HIS A 262 15.02 5.03 -27.50
C HIS A 262 14.24 6.31 -27.90
N GLU A 263 14.64 6.99 -28.98
CA GLU A 263 14.05 8.27 -29.39
C GLU A 263 12.54 8.16 -29.65
N ALA A 264 12.09 7.05 -30.25
CA ALA A 264 10.67 6.76 -30.45
C ALA A 264 9.86 6.66 -29.13
N GLU A 265 10.52 6.35 -28.01
CA GLU A 265 9.88 6.23 -26.68
C GLU A 265 10.03 7.50 -25.84
N LEU A 266 10.78 8.49 -26.33
CA LEU A 266 11.17 9.68 -25.57
C LEU A 266 9.96 10.49 -25.09
N GLN A 267 9.01 10.78 -25.98
CA GLN A 267 7.83 11.59 -25.64
C GLN A 267 6.92 10.91 -24.62
N GLU A 268 6.60 9.63 -24.84
CA GLU A 268 5.73 8.89 -23.94
C GLU A 268 6.40 8.65 -22.58
N THR A 269 7.71 8.38 -22.58
CA THR A 269 8.48 8.23 -21.33
C THR A 269 8.56 9.54 -20.57
N GLN A 270 8.79 10.66 -21.26
CA GLN A 270 8.80 12.00 -20.65
C GLN A 270 7.47 12.31 -19.97
N ARG A 271 6.35 12.05 -20.66
CA ARG A 271 5.00 12.22 -20.11
C ARG A 271 4.78 11.38 -18.85
N ARG A 272 5.22 10.11 -18.84
CA ARG A 272 5.11 9.22 -17.68
C ARG A 272 5.95 9.68 -16.49
N MET A 273 7.09 10.30 -16.74
CA MET A 273 7.96 10.84 -15.70
C MET A 273 7.42 12.14 -15.11
N GLU A 274 6.88 13.02 -15.94
CA GLU A 274 6.22 14.26 -15.51
C GLU A 274 5.00 13.98 -14.64
N MET A 275 4.14 13.04 -15.05
CA MET A 275 3.00 12.59 -14.22
C MET A 275 3.41 12.03 -12.86
N ARG A 276 4.66 11.59 -12.70
CA ARG A 276 5.17 10.97 -11.47
C ARG A 276 6.14 11.88 -10.69
N GLY A 277 6.38 13.10 -11.18
CA GLY A 277 7.25 14.08 -10.53
C GLY A 277 8.73 13.67 -10.39
N LEU A 278 9.25 12.84 -11.30
CA LEU A 278 10.62 12.30 -11.19
C LEU A 278 11.67 13.27 -11.77
N PRO A 279 12.71 13.67 -11.01
CA PRO A 279 13.71 14.67 -11.43
C PRO A 279 14.84 14.06 -12.30
N ILE A 280 14.47 13.32 -13.35
CA ILE A 280 15.40 12.67 -14.28
C ILE A 280 15.24 13.26 -15.68
N GLN A 281 16.35 13.57 -16.33
CA GLN A 281 16.39 14.07 -17.70
C GLN A 281 16.56 12.93 -18.70
N LEU A 282 15.72 12.88 -19.72
CA LEU A 282 15.82 11.85 -20.76
C LEU A 282 16.82 12.24 -21.86
N ILE A 283 17.53 11.23 -22.36
CA ILE A 283 18.44 11.31 -23.51
C ILE A 283 17.93 10.31 -24.55
N GLY A 284 17.29 10.82 -25.61
CA GLY A 284 16.81 10.01 -26.73
C GLY A 284 17.95 9.60 -27.65
N VAL A 285 18.11 8.31 -27.91
CA VAL A 285 19.04 7.77 -28.92
C VAL A 285 18.27 7.12 -30.07
N PRO A 286 18.70 7.30 -31.33
CA PRO A 286 17.96 6.81 -32.50
C PRO A 286 18.05 5.28 -32.66
N ASP A 287 19.16 4.66 -32.24
CA ASP A 287 19.35 3.21 -32.23
C ASP A 287 20.09 2.82 -30.93
N TYR A 288 19.66 1.72 -30.31
CA TYR A 288 20.27 1.20 -29.09
C TYR A 288 21.72 0.73 -29.31
N LYS A 289 22.10 0.35 -30.55
CA LYS A 289 23.49 0.02 -30.92
C LYS A 289 24.44 1.21 -30.74
N GLU A 290 23.92 2.44 -30.82
CA GLU A 290 24.70 3.67 -30.64
C GLU A 290 24.95 4.01 -29.16
N VAL A 291 24.32 3.30 -28.21
CA VAL A 291 24.49 3.58 -26.78
C VAL A 291 25.92 3.29 -26.31
N ALA A 292 26.53 2.20 -26.77
CA ALA A 292 27.91 1.86 -26.43
C ALA A 292 28.90 2.96 -26.87
N PRO A 293 28.98 3.33 -28.17
CA PRO A 293 29.88 4.40 -28.60
C PRO A 293 29.53 5.76 -27.99
N TYR A 294 28.25 6.01 -27.67
CA TYR A 294 27.84 7.23 -26.96
C TYR A 294 28.42 7.29 -25.54
N LEU A 295 28.37 6.19 -24.78
CA LEU A 295 28.96 6.10 -23.44
C LEU A 295 30.49 6.15 -23.47
N GLU A 296 31.14 5.49 -24.42
CA GLU A 296 32.60 5.55 -24.61
C GLU A 296 33.04 7.01 -24.87
N LYS A 297 32.35 7.72 -25.76
CA LYS A 297 32.60 9.13 -26.03
C LYS A 297 32.35 10.00 -24.80
N LEU A 298 31.32 9.70 -24.01
CA LEU A 298 31.05 10.41 -22.76
C LEU A 298 32.19 10.23 -21.75
N ALA A 299 32.73 9.02 -21.63
CA ALA A 299 33.84 8.70 -20.73
C ALA A 299 35.12 9.49 -21.05
N THR A 300 35.34 9.91 -22.31
CA THR A 300 36.52 10.72 -22.69
C THR A 300 36.57 12.10 -22.05
N TYR A 301 35.46 12.61 -21.50
CA TYR A 301 35.41 13.90 -20.80
C TYR A 301 36.03 13.85 -19.40
N ARG A 302 36.44 12.68 -18.91
CA ARG A 302 37.20 12.56 -17.66
C ARG A 302 38.60 13.16 -17.84
N SER A 303 38.91 14.26 -17.16
CA SER A 303 40.24 14.87 -17.24
C SER A 303 41.33 13.89 -16.78
N LYS A 304 42.43 13.79 -17.54
CA LYS A 304 43.61 12.96 -17.21
C LYS A 304 44.51 13.59 -16.11
N SER A 305 43.95 14.35 -15.18
CA SER A 305 44.71 15.11 -14.16
C SER A 305 44.07 14.95 -12.76
N GLY A 306 44.77 14.51 -11.72
CA GLY A 306 46.21 14.29 -11.62
C GLY A 306 46.69 13.60 -10.34
N THR A 307 47.87 13.01 -10.49
CA THR A 307 48.93 12.76 -9.51
C THR A 307 49.48 14.08 -8.93
N GLY A 308 48.60 14.96 -8.46
CA GLY A 308 48.95 16.24 -7.87
C GLY A 308 48.86 16.19 -6.36
N SER A 309 50.02 16.03 -5.71
CA SER A 309 50.26 16.42 -4.32
C SER A 309 49.52 17.74 -4.01
N ARG A 310 48.44 17.66 -3.25
CA ARG A 310 47.83 18.83 -2.61
C ARG A 310 48.30 18.82 -1.17
N GLN A 311 49.40 19.53 -0.92
CA GLN A 311 49.85 19.84 0.43
C GLN A 311 48.68 20.40 1.23
N THR A 312 48.32 19.69 2.30
CA THR A 312 47.51 20.20 3.39
C THR A 312 48.31 21.31 4.08
N VAL A 313 47.97 22.56 3.74
CA VAL A 313 48.32 23.70 4.58
C VAL A 313 47.43 23.60 5.82
N LEU A 314 48.05 23.24 6.95
CA LEU A 314 47.46 23.37 8.28
C LEU A 314 47.14 24.85 8.53
N ALA A 315 45.88 25.22 8.34
CA ALA A 315 45.35 26.44 8.92
C ALA A 315 45.21 26.21 10.44
N THR A 316 45.77 27.13 11.22
CA THR A 316 45.64 27.20 12.67
C THR A 316 44.17 27.12 13.09
N PRO A 317 43.84 26.42 14.20
CA PRO A 317 42.47 26.21 14.60
C PRO A 317 41.90 27.54 15.09
N VAL A 318 41.00 28.12 14.29
CA VAL A 318 40.02 29.06 14.82
C VAL A 318 38.97 28.19 15.50
N THR A 319 38.91 28.24 16.83
CA THR A 319 37.87 27.60 17.61
C THR A 319 36.53 28.12 17.09
N PRO A 320 35.64 27.26 16.55
CA PRO A 320 34.30 27.69 16.20
C PRO A 320 33.60 28.16 17.48
N PRO A 321 32.71 29.17 17.40
CA PRO A 321 31.87 29.51 18.54
C PRO A 321 31.11 28.25 18.99
N GLU A 322 30.97 28.07 20.31
CA GLU A 322 30.25 26.92 20.86
C GLU A 322 28.88 26.78 20.20
N PRO A 323 28.48 25.56 19.80
CA PRO A 323 27.18 25.34 19.17
C PRO A 323 26.07 25.78 20.14
N PRO A 324 25.02 26.45 19.65
CA PRO A 324 23.94 26.94 20.50
C PRO A 324 23.32 25.77 21.27
N SER A 325 22.98 26.02 22.54
CA SER A 325 22.38 25.01 23.41
C SER A 325 21.08 24.48 22.79
N ASN A 326 20.72 23.25 23.12
CA ASN A 326 19.48 22.63 22.64
C ASN A 326 18.23 23.49 22.95
N THR A 327 18.24 24.20 24.08
CA THR A 327 17.19 25.15 24.47
C THR A 327 17.13 26.37 23.54
N GLU A 328 18.27 26.91 23.11
CA GLU A 328 18.31 28.02 22.14
C GLU A 328 17.89 27.59 20.73
N ARG A 329 18.26 26.37 20.32
CA ARG A 329 17.83 25.79 19.04
C ARG A 329 16.32 25.58 18.99
N LEU A 330 15.71 25.13 20.09
CA LEU A 330 14.26 24.96 20.21
C LEU A 330 13.51 26.31 20.23
N LYS A 331 14.02 27.31 20.96
CA LYS A 331 13.46 28.69 20.95
C LYS A 331 13.51 29.33 19.56
N SER A 332 14.57 29.06 18.81
CA SER A 332 14.69 29.50 17.41
C SER A 332 13.62 28.89 16.51
N LEU A 333 13.36 27.57 16.64
CA LEU A 333 12.29 26.90 15.89
C LEU A 333 10.90 27.43 16.27
N GLU A 334 10.65 27.70 17.55
CA GLU A 334 9.39 28.26 18.02
C GLU A 334 9.16 29.67 17.46
N ALA A 335 10.17 30.53 17.47
CA ALA A 335 10.09 31.88 16.89
C ALA A 335 9.87 31.88 15.36
N GLN A 336 10.49 30.93 14.65
CA GLN A 336 10.24 30.74 13.21
C GLN A 336 8.79 30.31 12.94
N LEU A 337 8.27 29.38 13.75
CA LEU A 337 6.89 28.90 13.62
C LEU A 337 5.87 29.99 13.94
N GLU A 338 6.13 30.84 14.93
CA GLU A 338 5.28 31.99 15.25
C GLU A 338 5.21 33.00 14.09
N LYS A 339 6.33 33.26 13.40
CA LYS A 339 6.32 34.09 12.20
C LYS A 339 5.43 33.51 11.10
N ILE A 340 5.45 32.19 10.91
CA ILE A 340 4.62 31.51 9.91
C ILE A 340 3.14 31.60 10.31
N LEU A 341 2.82 31.44 11.60
CA LEU A 341 1.45 31.51 12.12
C LEU A 341 0.84 32.93 12.11
N GLN A 342 1.68 33.98 12.08
CA GLN A 342 1.24 35.37 12.01
C GLN A 342 1.10 35.89 10.56
N ALA A 343 1.49 35.11 9.56
CA ALA A 343 1.33 35.48 8.16
C ALA A 343 -0.16 35.43 7.76
N PRO A 344 -0.71 36.47 7.12
CA PRO A 344 -2.09 36.46 6.63
C PRO A 344 -2.23 35.45 5.49
N ILE A 345 -3.32 34.69 5.50
CA ILE A 345 -3.68 33.74 4.43
C ILE A 345 -5.06 34.18 3.92
N GLU A 346 -5.08 35.19 3.05
CA GLU A 346 -6.31 35.75 2.49
C GLU A 346 -6.45 35.44 0.99
N SER A 347 -5.37 34.96 0.35
CA SER A 347 -5.32 34.58 -1.06
C SER A 347 -4.59 33.24 -1.31
N GLU A 348 -4.80 32.63 -2.48
CA GLU A 348 -4.14 31.37 -2.88
C GLU A 348 -2.61 31.51 -2.99
N LEU A 349 -2.11 32.67 -3.43
CA LEU A 349 -0.67 32.92 -3.54
C LEU A 349 0.00 32.96 -2.15
N GLU A 350 -0.66 33.57 -1.16
CA GLU A 350 -0.19 33.63 0.23
C GLU A 350 -0.27 32.26 0.92
N PHE A 351 -1.22 31.43 0.53
CA PHE A 351 -1.31 30.04 0.99
C PHE A 351 -0.11 29.21 0.49
N ASP A 352 0.25 29.32 -0.79
CA ASP A 352 1.39 28.59 -1.36
C ASP A 352 2.73 29.01 -0.74
N ASP A 353 2.93 30.30 -0.47
CA ASP A 353 4.12 30.80 0.20
C ASP A 353 4.17 30.36 1.67
N SER A 354 3.04 30.39 2.39
CA SER A 354 2.92 29.87 3.76
C SER A 354 3.18 28.36 3.82
N LEU A 355 2.74 27.61 2.81
CA LEU A 355 2.96 26.17 2.67
C LEU A 355 4.45 25.86 2.45
N ARG A 356 5.13 26.62 1.58
CA ARG A 356 6.59 26.48 1.36
C ARG A 356 7.39 26.78 2.61
N LEU A 357 7.03 27.84 3.35
CA LEU A 357 7.67 28.18 4.62
C LEU A 357 7.45 27.09 5.68
N ALA A 358 6.25 26.52 5.75
CA ALA A 358 5.94 25.40 6.65
C ALA A 358 6.74 24.13 6.30
N GLN A 359 6.93 23.83 5.01
CA GLN A 359 7.76 22.71 4.55
C GLN A 359 9.24 22.90 4.89
N ALA A 360 9.77 24.10 4.67
CA ALA A 360 11.16 24.42 5.02
C ALA A 360 11.38 24.31 6.55
N TRP A 361 10.46 24.86 7.34
CA TRP A 361 10.51 24.78 8.80
C TRP A 361 10.46 23.32 9.30
N ALA A 362 9.61 22.47 8.71
CA ALA A 362 9.51 21.06 9.08
C ALA A 362 10.82 20.29 8.87
N GLN A 363 11.56 20.62 7.80
CA GLN A 363 12.87 20.03 7.50
C GLN A 363 13.92 20.45 8.53
N ASP A 364 13.95 21.73 8.89
CA ASP A 364 14.88 22.25 9.91
C ASP A 364 14.56 21.69 11.30
N ALA A 365 13.27 21.60 11.66
CA ALA A 365 12.83 20.96 12.89
C ALA A 365 13.25 19.49 12.95
N SER A 366 13.07 18.74 11.86
CA SER A 366 13.50 17.33 11.77
C SER A 366 15.00 17.14 11.97
N ARG A 367 15.83 18.09 11.51
CA ARG A 367 17.28 18.06 11.75
C ARG A 367 17.61 18.31 13.22
N VAL A 368 17.02 19.34 13.83
CA VAL A 368 17.23 19.67 15.25
C VAL A 368 16.78 18.52 16.15
N PHE A 369 15.65 17.87 15.86
CA PHE A 369 15.16 16.76 16.67
C PHE A 369 15.99 15.48 16.55
N LYS A 370 16.68 15.27 15.42
CA LYS A 370 17.61 14.14 15.25
C LYS A 370 18.80 14.22 16.20
N ASP A 371 19.18 15.45 16.59
CA ASP A 371 20.29 15.72 17.51
C ASP A 371 19.86 15.69 18.99
N LEU A 372 18.55 15.69 19.28
CA LEU A 372 17.96 15.76 20.64
C LEU A 372 17.79 14.38 21.30
N SER A 373 18.86 13.59 21.37
CA SER A 373 18.95 12.26 22.01
C SER A 373 18.03 11.13 21.47
N PRO A 374 18.41 9.85 21.62
CA PRO A 374 17.65 8.72 21.05
C PRO A 374 16.25 8.47 21.66
N GLY A 375 15.98 8.97 22.88
CA GLY A 375 14.75 8.67 23.63
C GLY A 375 13.54 9.58 23.32
N THR A 376 13.71 10.62 22.51
CA THR A 376 12.66 11.60 22.18
C THR A 376 11.87 11.27 20.92
N SER A 377 12.23 10.20 20.20
CA SER A 377 11.71 9.83 18.88
C SER A 377 10.17 9.79 18.78
N GLN A 378 9.47 9.23 19.78
CA GLN A 378 7.99 9.18 19.77
C GLN A 378 7.33 10.55 19.91
N LEU A 379 7.91 11.45 20.70
CA LEU A 379 7.42 12.82 20.88
C LEU A 379 7.65 13.64 19.61
N THR A 380 8.84 13.51 19.03
CA THR A 380 9.23 14.14 17.76
C THR A 380 8.32 13.70 16.61
N GLN A 381 8.02 12.40 16.52
CA GLN A 381 7.08 11.88 15.53
C GLN A 381 5.66 12.43 15.74
N GLY A 382 5.20 12.56 17.00
CA GLY A 382 3.91 13.18 17.30
C GLY A 382 3.80 14.67 16.93
N ILE A 383 4.93 15.41 16.95
CA ILE A 383 4.99 16.83 16.57
C ILE A 383 4.96 17.00 15.04
N LEU A 384 5.72 16.18 14.31
CA LEU A 384 5.87 16.32 12.86
C LEU A 384 4.81 15.53 12.04
N ALA A 385 4.24 14.46 12.58
CA ALA A 385 3.26 13.64 11.85
C ALA A 385 2.02 14.40 11.37
N PRO A 386 1.39 15.29 12.16
CA PRO A 386 0.24 16.07 11.70
C PRO A 386 0.60 17.05 10.56
N LEU A 387 1.80 17.64 10.63
CA LEU A 387 2.29 18.56 9.62
C LEU A 387 2.67 17.80 8.33
N ASN A 388 3.41 16.71 8.44
CA ASN A 388 3.74 15.85 7.30
C ASN A 388 2.48 15.30 6.63
N ALA A 389 1.46 14.89 7.39
CA ALA A 389 0.18 14.46 6.82
C ALA A 389 -0.54 15.59 6.06
N ALA A 390 -0.43 16.83 6.53
CA ALA A 390 -0.97 18.01 5.84
C ALA A 390 -0.14 18.41 4.60
N LEU A 391 1.16 18.13 4.57
CA LEU A 391 2.09 18.51 3.50
C LEU A 391 2.19 17.47 2.35
N VAL A 392 1.66 16.26 2.51
CA VAL A 392 1.91 15.09 1.61
C VAL A 392 0.87 14.90 0.49
N ARG A 393 0.05 15.90 0.13
CA ARG A 393 -0.87 15.77 -1.03
C ARG A 393 -0.94 17.03 -1.92
N PRO A 394 -0.37 16.99 -3.14
CA PRO A 394 -0.60 18.00 -4.17
C PRO A 394 -1.39 17.51 -5.40
N GLU A 395 -2.05 16.34 -5.34
CA GLU A 395 -2.82 15.80 -6.47
C GLU A 395 -4.32 15.77 -6.15
N VAL A 396 -4.99 16.90 -6.34
CA VAL A 396 -6.37 17.12 -6.84
C VAL A 396 -6.65 18.63 -6.72
N VAL A 397 -7.25 19.22 -7.75
CA VAL A 397 -7.72 20.62 -7.81
C VAL A 397 -8.54 21.01 -6.54
N HIS A 398 -7.90 21.82 -5.67
CA HIS A 398 -8.24 22.59 -4.43
C HIS A 398 -9.57 22.45 -3.64
N PRO A 399 -9.61 22.82 -2.32
CA PRO A 399 -8.56 23.36 -1.44
C PRO A 399 -8.37 22.62 -0.09
N TYR A 400 -7.15 22.56 0.44
CA TYR A 400 -7.00 22.62 1.91
C TYR A 400 -7.26 24.07 2.31
N SER A 401 -8.17 24.34 3.25
CA SER A 401 -8.34 25.71 3.75
C SER A 401 -7.11 26.11 4.57
N GLY A 402 -6.72 27.39 4.52
CA GLY A 402 -5.68 27.93 5.40
C GLY A 402 -5.88 27.53 6.87
N GLU A 403 -7.13 27.35 7.31
CA GLU A 403 -7.47 26.86 8.65
C GLU A 403 -6.90 25.48 9.00
N GLN A 404 -6.83 24.53 8.05
CA GLN A 404 -6.30 23.19 8.31
C GLN A 404 -4.76 23.19 8.43
N LEU A 405 -4.08 24.00 7.63
CA LEU A 405 -2.64 24.24 7.73
C LEU A 405 -2.31 24.96 9.05
N LEU A 406 -3.06 26.02 9.39
CA LEU A 406 -2.93 26.74 10.66
C LEU A 406 -3.20 25.83 11.88
N ALA A 407 -4.17 24.92 11.80
CA ALA A 407 -4.43 23.93 12.84
C ALA A 407 -3.27 22.92 13.00
N ALA A 408 -2.65 22.49 11.89
CA ALA A 408 -1.47 21.61 11.92
C ALA A 408 -0.24 22.31 12.51
N LEU A 409 0.03 23.55 12.09
CA LEU A 409 1.10 24.40 12.63
C LEU A 409 0.86 24.72 14.11
N GLY A 410 -0.39 24.94 14.52
CA GLY A 410 -0.76 25.15 15.92
C GLY A 410 -0.51 23.93 16.81
N LYS A 411 -0.76 22.72 16.30
CA LYS A 411 -0.42 21.45 17.00
C LYS A 411 1.08 21.26 17.12
N ALA A 412 1.84 21.60 16.07
CA ALA A 412 3.30 21.55 16.09
C ALA A 412 3.88 22.52 17.14
N ARG A 413 3.35 23.75 17.23
CA ARG A 413 3.71 24.74 18.26
C ARG A 413 3.44 24.22 19.67
N TYR A 414 2.27 23.65 19.90
CA TYR A 414 1.90 23.11 21.21
C TYR A 414 2.85 21.98 21.64
N GLY A 415 3.18 21.06 20.72
CA GLY A 415 4.13 19.98 21.00
C GLY A 415 5.56 20.45 21.26
N LEU A 416 6.04 21.48 20.55
CA LEU A 416 7.33 22.14 20.85
C LEU A 416 7.37 22.75 22.25
N SER A 417 6.28 23.40 22.70
CA SER A 417 6.20 23.98 24.04
C SER A 417 6.26 22.93 25.15
N ILE A 418 5.71 21.73 24.91
CA ILE A 418 5.78 20.59 25.84
C ILE A 418 7.21 20.04 25.89
N LEU A 419 7.87 19.92 24.73
CA LEU A 419 9.23 19.40 24.62
C LEU A 419 10.24 20.35 25.31
N ALA A 420 10.09 21.66 25.12
CA ALA A 420 10.92 22.67 25.77
C ALA A 420 10.78 22.62 27.30
N LYS A 421 9.55 22.60 27.84
CA LYS A 421 9.30 22.46 29.29
C LYS A 421 9.86 21.17 29.87
N ARG A 422 9.82 20.06 29.12
CA ARG A 422 10.40 18.79 29.56
C ARG A 422 11.92 18.86 29.58
N LEU A 423 12.57 19.41 28.54
CA LEU A 423 14.02 19.56 28.53
C LEU A 423 14.51 20.42 29.70
N ASP A 424 13.84 21.54 29.99
CA ASP A 424 14.20 22.42 31.11
C ASP A 424 14.18 21.69 32.46
N LEU A 425 13.14 20.86 32.71
CA LEU A 425 13.02 20.01 33.90
C LEU A 425 14.13 18.95 34.03
N TYR A 426 14.75 18.52 32.92
CA TYR A 426 15.85 17.54 32.95
C TYR A 426 17.22 18.17 33.13
N THR A 427 17.44 19.39 32.60
CA THR A 427 18.65 20.17 32.88
C THR A 427 18.79 20.53 34.36
N GLU A 428 17.68 20.76 35.07
CA GLU A 428 17.69 21.00 36.52
C GLU A 428 17.88 19.73 37.36
N ALA A 429 17.57 18.54 36.82
CA ALA A 429 17.55 17.27 37.57
C ALA A 429 18.72 16.30 37.29
N GLY A 430 19.56 16.55 36.28
CA GLY A 430 20.81 15.81 36.06
C GLY A 430 20.67 14.29 35.82
N LEU A 431 19.55 13.80 35.30
CA LEU A 431 19.26 12.36 35.13
C LEU A 431 19.16 11.95 33.65
N ALA A 432 19.92 10.91 33.27
CA ALA A 432 19.89 10.29 31.95
C ALA A 432 18.65 9.39 31.75
N LEU A 433 18.17 9.33 30.51
CA LEU A 433 16.99 8.55 30.09
C LEU A 433 17.21 7.03 30.21
N THR A 434 16.71 6.43 31.28
CA THR A 434 16.35 4.99 31.33
C THR A 434 14.87 4.86 31.65
N LEU A 435 14.15 4.11 30.82
CA LEU A 435 12.74 3.77 31.04
C LEU A 435 12.63 2.76 32.21
N PRO A 436 11.73 2.95 33.19
CA PRO A 436 11.41 1.89 34.12
C PRO A 436 10.51 0.84 33.45
N ALA A 437 10.79 -0.42 33.73
CA ALA A 437 9.93 -1.56 33.40
C ALA A 437 8.54 -1.45 34.07
N THR A 438 7.57 -2.13 33.46
CA THR A 438 6.18 -2.32 33.90
C THR A 438 5.98 -2.36 35.42
N PRO A 439 4.99 -1.62 35.98
CA PRO A 439 4.46 -1.93 37.30
C PRO A 439 3.24 -2.85 37.20
N SER A 440 3.37 -3.96 37.93
CA SER A 440 2.29 -4.78 38.47
C SER A 440 1.32 -3.96 39.34
N ASN A 441 0.04 -4.37 39.30
CA ASN A 441 -1.05 -4.14 40.25
C ASN A 441 -0.76 -3.27 41.50
N ALA A 442 -1.42 -2.10 41.55
CA ALA A 442 -2.26 -1.62 42.66
C ALA A 442 -2.34 -0.08 42.64
N ILE A 443 -3.51 0.51 42.38
CA ILE A 443 -3.82 1.88 42.79
C ILE A 443 -5.28 1.94 43.31
N PRO A 444 -5.57 2.73 44.36
CA PRO A 444 -6.70 2.57 45.27
C PRO A 444 -8.01 3.17 44.75
N GLN A 445 -9.11 2.66 45.32
CA GLN A 445 -10.45 3.22 45.22
C GLN A 445 -10.50 4.65 45.78
N GLN A 446 -10.80 5.63 44.93
CA GLN A 446 -11.60 6.80 45.28
C GLN A 446 -12.20 7.40 44.00
N ALA A 447 -13.51 7.23 43.85
CA ALA A 447 -14.28 7.77 42.71
C ALA A 447 -14.42 9.30 42.83
N PRO A 448 -14.24 10.07 41.74
CA PRO A 448 -14.69 11.45 41.73
C PRO A 448 -16.22 11.50 41.58
N ALA A 449 -16.85 12.35 42.39
CA ALA A 449 -18.29 12.57 42.40
C ALA A 449 -18.82 13.07 41.04
N PRO A 450 -20.07 12.74 40.66
CA PRO A 450 -20.61 13.11 39.36
C PRO A 450 -20.83 14.63 39.25
N LEU A 451 -20.18 15.24 38.27
CA LEU A 451 -20.46 16.60 37.83
C LEU A 451 -21.88 16.67 37.23
N SER A 452 -22.72 17.47 37.88
CA SER A 452 -24.07 17.87 37.49
C SER A 452 -24.19 18.13 35.98
N ALA A 453 -25.07 17.37 35.32
CA ALA A 453 -25.44 17.53 33.93
C ALA A 453 -25.97 18.95 33.67
N ALA A 454 -25.32 19.66 32.74
CA ALA A 454 -25.87 20.88 32.15
C ALA A 454 -27.17 20.52 31.40
N LYS A 455 -28.27 21.18 31.79
CA LYS A 455 -29.54 21.18 31.08
C LYS A 455 -29.33 21.76 29.68
N GLY A 456 -29.35 20.91 28.68
CA GLY A 456 -29.56 21.26 27.28
C GLY A 456 -30.74 20.46 26.76
N ASP A 457 -31.73 21.15 26.18
CA ASP A 457 -32.98 20.59 25.68
C ASP A 457 -32.76 19.40 24.72
N SER A 458 -33.06 18.19 25.20
CA SER A 458 -33.45 17.06 24.34
C SER A 458 -34.51 16.26 25.08
N ASN A 459 -35.74 16.74 25.06
CA ASN A 459 -36.91 16.15 25.68
C ASN A 459 -37.39 14.90 24.89
N LEU A 460 -36.57 13.86 24.85
CA LEU A 460 -37.01 12.51 24.49
C LEU A 460 -37.16 11.74 25.80
N GLU A 461 -38.37 11.30 26.11
CA GLU A 461 -38.62 10.49 27.31
C GLU A 461 -37.80 9.19 27.22
N PRO A 462 -37.38 8.56 28.34
CA PRO A 462 -36.61 7.31 28.31
C PRO A 462 -37.28 6.17 27.52
N GLN A 463 -38.60 6.25 27.33
CA GLN A 463 -39.42 5.30 26.56
C GLN A 463 -39.35 5.55 25.02
N ASP A 464 -38.96 6.77 24.62
CA ASP A 464 -38.79 7.20 23.23
C ASP A 464 -37.44 6.74 22.63
N LEU A 465 -36.51 6.27 23.46
CA LEU A 465 -35.20 5.79 23.05
C LEU A 465 -35.15 4.28 22.77
N LEU A 466 -36.25 3.55 23.00
CA LEU A 466 -36.34 2.13 22.67
C LEU A 466 -36.62 1.96 21.18
N PHE A 467 -35.83 1.14 20.49
CA PHE A 467 -36.06 0.78 19.09
C PHE A 467 -36.34 -0.71 18.97
N ASP A 468 -37.09 -1.10 17.95
CA ASP A 468 -37.33 -2.51 17.65
C ASP A 468 -36.13 -3.10 16.89
N VAL A 469 -35.63 -2.35 15.89
CA VAL A 469 -34.50 -2.78 15.05
C VAL A 469 -33.44 -1.68 14.94
N ALA A 470 -32.18 -2.05 15.14
CA ALA A 470 -31.03 -1.23 14.77
C ALA A 470 -30.38 -1.77 13.48
N ILE A 471 -30.27 -0.93 12.45
CA ILE A 471 -29.67 -1.28 11.16
C ILE A 471 -28.29 -0.63 11.05
N ILE A 472 -27.27 -1.45 10.86
CA ILE A 472 -25.88 -1.02 10.73
C ILE A 472 -25.43 -1.23 9.29
N CYS A 473 -24.91 -0.18 8.66
CA CYS A 473 -24.23 -0.25 7.37
C CYS A 473 -22.74 0.03 7.58
N ALA A 474 -21.87 -0.53 6.74
CA ALA A 474 -20.45 -0.20 6.73
C ALA A 474 -20.18 1.15 6.06
N LEU A 475 -20.96 1.47 5.02
CA LEU A 475 -20.77 2.66 4.18
C LEU A 475 -21.99 3.60 4.21
N ARG A 476 -21.75 4.91 4.16
CA ARG A 476 -22.80 5.92 3.95
C ARG A 476 -23.41 5.81 2.55
N MET A 477 -22.55 5.59 1.56
CA MET A 477 -22.89 5.37 0.16
C MET A 477 -22.16 4.11 -0.33
N PRO A 478 -22.83 3.18 -1.04
CA PRO A 478 -24.27 3.17 -1.35
C PRO A 478 -25.16 2.59 -0.24
N GLU A 479 -24.62 1.94 0.79
CA GLU A 479 -25.39 1.07 1.69
C GLU A 479 -26.46 1.81 2.52
N LEU A 480 -26.07 2.75 3.39
CA LEU A 480 -27.02 3.49 4.22
C LEU A 480 -28.03 4.26 3.35
N GLU A 481 -27.57 4.85 2.24
CA GLU A 481 -28.45 5.54 1.28
C GLU A 481 -29.60 4.66 0.79
N LYS A 482 -29.37 3.37 0.53
CA LYS A 482 -30.43 2.44 0.13
C LYS A 482 -31.32 2.05 1.31
N VAL A 483 -30.76 1.85 2.51
CA VAL A 483 -31.58 1.62 3.71
C VAL A 483 -32.55 2.77 3.97
N LEU A 484 -32.11 4.02 3.84
CA LEU A 484 -32.95 5.20 4.05
C LEU A 484 -34.05 5.39 2.98
N LYS A 485 -34.09 4.54 1.95
CA LYS A 485 -35.12 4.51 0.90
C LYS A 485 -36.07 3.32 1.04
N THR A 486 -35.90 2.50 2.08
CA THR A 486 -36.81 1.37 2.38
C THR A 486 -37.99 1.83 3.24
N GLY A 487 -39.07 1.05 3.22
CA GLY A 487 -40.32 1.37 3.89
C GLY A 487 -41.16 2.41 3.16
N ALA A 488 -42.43 2.53 3.57
CA ALA A 488 -43.35 3.52 3.01
C ALA A 488 -43.17 4.92 3.65
N GLU A 489 -42.69 4.97 4.89
CA GLU A 489 -42.52 6.21 5.64
C GLU A 489 -41.12 6.80 5.47
N ARG A 490 -41.05 8.14 5.45
CA ARG A 490 -39.80 8.86 5.27
C ARG A 490 -38.92 8.76 6.53
N TRP A 491 -37.67 8.35 6.34
CA TRP A 491 -36.65 8.39 7.37
C TRP A 491 -36.33 9.83 7.82
N THR A 492 -36.13 10.00 9.11
CA THR A 492 -35.80 11.29 9.75
C THR A 492 -34.44 11.20 10.43
N ARG A 493 -33.55 12.14 10.15
CA ARG A 493 -32.26 12.27 10.84
C ARG A 493 -32.50 12.70 12.29
N LEU A 494 -31.89 12.03 13.27
CA LEU A 494 -31.90 12.50 14.66
C LEU A 494 -31.01 13.75 14.82
N PRO A 495 -31.33 14.64 15.77
CA PRO A 495 -30.47 15.78 16.09
C PRO A 495 -29.04 15.31 16.40
N PRO A 496 -28.00 16.03 15.93
CA PRO A 496 -26.63 15.70 16.26
C PRO A 496 -26.37 15.84 17.76
N ASP A 497 -25.65 14.88 18.34
CA ASP A 497 -25.18 14.93 19.72
C ASP A 497 -23.70 15.34 19.70
N VAL A 498 -23.37 16.47 20.33
CA VAL A 498 -21.98 16.97 20.37
C VAL A 498 -20.99 15.99 21.02
N ARG A 499 -21.48 15.00 21.77
CA ARG A 499 -20.66 13.95 22.40
C ARG A 499 -20.59 12.67 21.59
N ASP A 500 -21.37 12.55 20.51
CA ASP A 500 -21.37 11.38 19.65
C ASP A 500 -21.11 11.76 18.19
N PRO A 501 -19.94 11.42 17.62
CA PRO A 501 -19.60 11.80 16.25
C PRO A 501 -20.44 11.08 15.18
N GLN A 502 -21.35 10.19 15.57
CA GLN A 502 -22.18 9.42 14.65
C GLN A 502 -23.51 10.11 14.35
N THR A 503 -23.98 9.92 13.11
CA THR A 503 -25.31 10.37 12.70
C THR A 503 -26.24 9.16 12.63
N TYR A 504 -27.42 9.31 13.24
CA TYR A 504 -28.45 8.28 13.26
C TYR A 504 -29.70 8.76 12.53
N HIS A 505 -30.42 7.82 11.93
CA HIS A 505 -31.66 8.06 11.20
C HIS A 505 -32.74 7.15 11.78
N ARG A 506 -33.88 7.71 12.16
CA ARG A 506 -35.05 6.93 12.60
C ARG A 506 -36.03 6.75 11.45
N GLY A 507 -36.68 5.59 11.41
CA GLY A 507 -37.74 5.26 10.47
C GLY A 507 -38.81 4.41 11.16
N VAL A 508 -39.85 4.06 10.40
CA VAL A 508 -40.88 3.12 10.83
C VAL A 508 -41.14 2.12 9.72
N TYR A 509 -41.14 0.83 10.06
CA TYR A 509 -41.64 -0.23 9.18
C TYR A 509 -43.01 -0.69 9.70
N THR A 510 -43.89 -1.09 8.78
CA THR A 510 -45.18 -1.68 9.14
C THR A 510 -45.18 -3.13 8.67
N THR A 511 -45.35 -4.07 9.59
CA THR A 511 -45.36 -5.52 9.28
C THR A 511 -46.62 -5.90 8.51
N ALA A 512 -46.64 -7.11 7.94
CA ALA A 512 -47.81 -7.66 7.29
C ALA A 512 -49.01 -7.80 8.25
N ALA A 513 -48.75 -7.95 9.55
CA ALA A 513 -49.78 -7.97 10.59
C ALA A 513 -50.20 -6.56 11.08
N GLY A 514 -49.59 -5.49 10.54
CA GLY A 514 -49.88 -4.10 10.90
C GLY A 514 -49.09 -3.56 12.10
N THR A 515 -48.13 -4.33 12.64
CA THR A 515 -47.26 -3.89 13.74
C THR A 515 -46.34 -2.78 13.26
N ARG A 516 -46.26 -1.65 13.98
CA ARG A 516 -45.34 -0.55 13.67
C ARG A 516 -44.01 -0.74 14.39
N LEU A 517 -42.94 -0.95 13.65
CA LEU A 517 -41.58 -1.16 14.15
C LEU A 517 -40.80 0.13 14.14
N ARG A 518 -40.27 0.55 15.28
CA ARG A 518 -39.33 1.67 15.35
C ARG A 518 -37.96 1.18 14.90
N VAL A 519 -37.44 1.76 13.82
CA VAL A 519 -36.14 1.37 13.27
C VAL A 519 -35.14 2.53 13.34
N ILE A 520 -33.89 2.24 13.66
CA ILE A 520 -32.78 3.20 13.71
C ILE A 520 -31.65 2.72 12.83
N ALA A 521 -31.08 3.58 11.98
CA ALA A 521 -30.01 3.23 11.05
C ALA A 521 -28.82 4.19 11.15
N ALA A 522 -27.62 3.66 10.97
CA ALA A 522 -26.38 4.45 10.90
C ALA A 522 -25.27 3.72 10.14
N ALA A 523 -24.25 4.48 9.75
CA ALA A 523 -22.99 3.98 9.21
C ALA A 523 -21.81 4.67 9.92
N PRO A 524 -20.68 3.97 10.13
CA PRO A 524 -19.50 4.57 10.74
C PRO A 524 -18.83 5.59 9.80
N ASN A 525 -17.88 6.37 10.33
CA ASN A 525 -17.11 7.34 9.55
C ASN A 525 -15.95 6.69 8.77
N GLN A 526 -15.69 5.41 8.98
CA GLN A 526 -14.70 4.61 8.27
C GLN A 526 -15.16 3.15 8.23
N MET A 527 -14.76 2.41 7.19
CA MET A 527 -15.01 0.97 7.05
C MET A 527 -14.14 0.14 8.00
N GLY A 528 -14.48 -1.14 8.15
CA GLY A 528 -13.70 -2.14 8.85
C GLY A 528 -14.20 -2.51 10.25
N PRO A 529 -13.69 -3.64 10.80
CA PRO A 529 -14.22 -4.27 12.00
C PRO A 529 -14.27 -3.34 13.23
N PRO A 530 -13.23 -2.54 13.56
CA PRO A 530 -13.25 -1.71 14.78
C PRO A 530 -14.34 -0.64 14.78
N ALA A 531 -14.57 -0.01 13.62
CA ALA A 531 -15.54 1.06 13.49
C ALA A 531 -16.98 0.53 13.55
N ALA A 532 -17.22 -0.64 12.93
CA ALA A 532 -18.50 -1.33 12.98
C ALA A 532 -18.84 -1.82 14.40
N ALA A 533 -17.88 -2.42 15.11
CA ALA A 533 -18.06 -2.83 16.50
C ALA A 533 -18.39 -1.62 17.41
N ALA A 534 -17.63 -0.52 17.29
CA ALA A 534 -17.86 0.67 18.08
C ALA A 534 -19.26 1.28 17.82
N LEU A 535 -19.72 1.30 16.57
CA LEU A 535 -21.07 1.76 16.23
C LEU A 535 -22.14 0.81 16.78
N ALA A 536 -21.97 -0.50 16.62
CA ALA A 536 -22.90 -1.51 17.13
C ALA A 536 -23.07 -1.40 18.65
N THR A 537 -21.98 -1.36 19.41
CA THR A 537 -22.00 -1.19 20.87
C THR A 537 -22.72 0.10 21.28
N LYS A 538 -22.45 1.22 20.60
CA LYS A 538 -23.18 2.49 20.87
C LYS A 538 -24.67 2.34 20.63
N MET A 539 -25.07 1.75 19.50
CA MET A 539 -26.48 1.59 19.16
C MET A 539 -27.18 0.63 20.11
N ILE A 540 -26.54 -0.44 20.53
CA ILE A 540 -27.06 -1.39 21.52
C ILE A 540 -27.31 -0.69 22.86
N LEU A 541 -26.31 0.00 23.40
CA LEU A 541 -26.41 0.65 24.71
C LEU A 541 -27.41 1.82 24.72
N ARG A 542 -27.41 2.60 23.63
CA ARG A 542 -28.22 3.82 23.54
C ARG A 542 -29.68 3.54 23.19
N PHE A 543 -29.91 2.68 22.19
CA PHE A 543 -31.23 2.48 21.61
C PHE A 543 -31.91 1.17 22.04
N LYS A 544 -31.18 0.30 22.74
CA LYS A 544 -31.66 -0.99 23.29
C LYS A 544 -32.55 -1.75 22.30
N PRO A 545 -32.05 -2.00 21.07
CA PRO A 545 -32.83 -2.64 20.03
C PRO A 545 -33.18 -4.08 20.42
N ARG A 546 -34.32 -4.59 19.94
CA ARG A 546 -34.69 -6.00 20.08
C ARG A 546 -33.98 -6.89 19.06
N LEU A 547 -33.51 -6.30 17.97
CA LEU A 547 -32.75 -6.94 16.90
C LEU A 547 -31.73 -5.95 16.33
N VAL A 548 -30.50 -6.40 16.11
CA VAL A 548 -29.51 -5.68 15.30
C VAL A 548 -29.39 -6.35 13.94
N ALA A 549 -29.58 -5.61 12.87
CA ALA A 549 -29.42 -6.09 11.51
C ALA A 549 -28.25 -5.37 10.84
N MET A 550 -27.35 -6.11 10.19
CA MET A 550 -26.36 -5.51 9.31
C MET A 550 -26.83 -5.55 7.85
N VAL A 551 -26.69 -4.44 7.13
CA VAL A 551 -26.93 -4.36 5.68
C VAL A 551 -25.65 -3.91 4.99
N GLY A 552 -25.34 -4.51 3.84
CA GLY A 552 -24.24 -4.02 3.03
C GLY A 552 -23.93 -4.84 1.79
N ILE A 553 -22.76 -4.57 1.23
CA ILE A 553 -22.22 -5.31 0.08
C ILE A 553 -21.15 -6.30 0.53
N ALA A 554 -20.87 -7.30 -0.31
CA ALA A 554 -19.88 -8.33 -0.07
C ALA A 554 -19.35 -8.91 -1.38
N ALA A 555 -18.20 -9.56 -1.30
CA ALA A 555 -17.67 -10.37 -2.38
C ALA A 555 -18.27 -11.78 -2.34
N GLY A 556 -18.69 -12.30 -3.50
CA GLY A 556 -19.19 -13.67 -3.64
C GLY A 556 -18.06 -14.69 -3.59
N ALA A 557 -18.24 -15.77 -2.83
CA ALA A 557 -17.17 -16.75 -2.64
C ALA A 557 -16.82 -17.57 -3.90
N ARG A 558 -17.70 -17.68 -4.90
CA ARG A 558 -17.42 -18.42 -6.16
C ARG A 558 -18.25 -17.87 -7.33
N VAL A 559 -17.62 -17.59 -8.47
CA VAL A 559 -18.27 -17.01 -9.66
C VAL A 559 -19.25 -17.98 -10.34
N ASP A 560 -18.98 -19.28 -10.26
CA ASP A 560 -19.78 -20.34 -10.90
C ASP A 560 -21.15 -20.58 -10.24
N THR A 561 -21.25 -20.27 -8.95
CA THR A 561 -22.40 -20.63 -8.10
C THR A 561 -23.00 -19.42 -7.40
N ARG A 562 -22.50 -18.22 -7.65
CA ARG A 562 -23.00 -16.94 -7.13
C ARG A 562 -23.10 -15.95 -8.27
N GLY A 563 -23.96 -14.96 -8.16
CA GLY A 563 -23.94 -13.82 -9.08
C GLY A 563 -24.32 -12.53 -8.40
N PHE A 564 -24.10 -11.43 -9.11
CA PHE A 564 -24.38 -10.08 -8.60
C PHE A 564 -25.80 -9.98 -8.04
N GLY A 565 -25.92 -9.34 -6.88
CA GLY A 565 -27.17 -9.21 -6.12
C GLY A 565 -27.64 -10.45 -5.37
N ASP A 566 -26.98 -11.62 -5.46
CA ASP A 566 -27.29 -12.73 -4.55
C ASP A 566 -27.13 -12.25 -3.10
N ILE A 567 -28.12 -12.52 -2.27
CA ILE A 567 -28.14 -12.12 -0.85
C ILE A 567 -27.39 -13.16 -0.04
N LEU A 568 -26.45 -12.70 0.77
CA LEU A 568 -25.67 -13.49 1.71
C LEU A 568 -26.19 -13.21 3.12
N SER A 569 -26.85 -14.20 3.73
CA SER A 569 -27.31 -14.12 5.12
C SER A 569 -26.61 -15.20 5.95
N PRO A 570 -25.60 -14.84 6.75
CA PRO A 570 -24.78 -15.84 7.42
C PRO A 570 -25.52 -16.61 8.51
N ASP A 571 -25.35 -17.94 8.52
CA ASP A 571 -25.65 -18.76 9.71
C ASP A 571 -24.46 -18.79 10.69
N VAL A 572 -23.27 -18.48 10.19
CA VAL A 572 -22.05 -18.28 10.95
C VAL A 572 -21.23 -17.15 10.33
N THR A 573 -20.68 -16.28 11.19
CA THR A 573 -19.66 -15.29 10.83
C THR A 573 -18.38 -15.59 11.55
N PHE A 574 -17.24 -15.35 10.92
CA PHE A 574 -15.93 -15.54 11.54
C PHE A 574 -14.90 -14.57 10.98
N ASP A 575 -13.91 -14.22 11.80
CA ASP A 575 -12.74 -13.49 11.35
C ASP A 575 -11.77 -14.43 10.65
N TYR A 576 -11.60 -14.27 9.33
CA TYR A 576 -10.67 -15.10 8.56
C TYR A 576 -9.20 -14.69 8.77
N SER A 577 -8.96 -13.52 9.35
CA SER A 577 -7.62 -13.05 9.72
C SER A 577 -7.21 -13.47 11.14
N SER A 578 -8.11 -14.11 11.90
CA SER A 578 -7.81 -14.67 13.22
C SER A 578 -7.05 -15.99 13.10
N GLY A 579 -5.82 -16.01 13.61
CA GLY A 579 -4.99 -17.20 13.60
C GLY A 579 -3.58 -16.90 14.08
N LYS A 580 -2.75 -17.93 14.06
CA LYS A 580 -1.34 -17.82 14.38
C LYS A 580 -0.54 -17.84 13.10
N LEU A 581 0.27 -16.81 12.89
CA LEU A 581 1.35 -16.87 11.91
C LEU A 581 2.49 -17.65 12.55
N THR A 582 2.85 -18.77 11.94
CA THR A 582 3.99 -19.60 12.34
C THR A 582 5.03 -19.61 11.24
N ASP A 583 6.30 -19.59 11.64
CA ASP A 583 7.40 -19.83 10.73
C ASP A 583 7.50 -21.35 10.48
N ASP A 584 7.22 -21.77 9.25
CA ASP A 584 7.74 -23.03 8.73
C ASP A 584 9.04 -22.68 7.99
N GLU A 585 10.03 -23.59 7.97
CA GLU A 585 11.44 -23.34 7.58
C GLU A 585 11.63 -22.65 6.21
N THR A 586 10.57 -22.51 5.41
CA THR A 586 10.54 -21.87 4.09
C THR A 586 9.44 -20.82 3.87
N LYS A 587 8.47 -20.63 4.80
CA LYS A 587 7.28 -19.75 4.62
C LYS A 587 6.66 -19.33 5.97
N VAL A 588 6.04 -18.14 6.02
CA VAL A 588 5.06 -17.81 7.07
C VAL A 588 3.77 -18.56 6.76
N ALA A 589 3.48 -19.60 7.53
CA ALA A 589 2.23 -20.33 7.47
C ALA A 589 1.21 -19.66 8.40
N PHE A 590 0.13 -19.13 7.83
CA PHE A 590 -1.03 -18.76 8.62
C PHE A 590 -1.77 -20.04 9.02
N THR A 591 -1.84 -20.31 10.32
CA THR A 591 -2.69 -21.35 10.88
C THR A 591 -3.96 -20.68 11.38
N PRO A 592 -5.10 -20.81 10.67
CA PRO A 592 -6.34 -20.18 11.08
C PRO A 592 -6.80 -20.68 12.45
N ASP A 593 -7.17 -19.76 13.33
CA ASP A 593 -7.89 -20.05 14.58
C ASP A 593 -9.13 -19.14 14.67
N PRO A 594 -10.08 -19.28 13.74
CA PRO A 594 -11.30 -18.47 13.74
C PRO A 594 -12.15 -18.82 14.96
N LYS A 595 -12.76 -17.80 15.57
CA LYS A 595 -13.76 -17.97 16.64
C LYS A 595 -15.16 -17.71 16.07
N PRO A 596 -15.82 -18.71 15.44
CA PRO A 596 -17.09 -18.50 14.78
C PRO A 596 -18.18 -18.04 15.75
N VAL A 597 -19.06 -17.17 15.25
CA VAL A 597 -20.25 -16.65 15.93
C VAL A 597 -21.47 -17.11 15.14
N HIS A 598 -22.39 -17.80 15.81
CA HIS A 598 -23.54 -18.47 15.19
C HIS A 598 -24.83 -17.69 15.35
N LEU A 599 -25.61 -17.62 14.28
CA LEU A 599 -26.96 -17.12 14.33
C LEU A 599 -27.83 -17.97 15.25
N ASN A 600 -28.75 -17.33 16.01
CA ASN A 600 -29.64 -18.09 16.88
C ASN A 600 -30.58 -19.01 16.07
N SER A 601 -30.97 -20.14 16.67
CA SER A 601 -31.74 -21.18 15.97
C SER A 601 -33.09 -20.69 15.45
N ARG A 602 -33.72 -19.71 16.14
CA ARG A 602 -35.00 -19.16 15.72
C ARG A 602 -34.86 -18.35 14.42
N LEU A 603 -33.91 -17.43 14.35
CA LEU A 603 -33.64 -16.66 13.13
C LEU A 603 -33.20 -17.57 11.99
N LEU A 604 -32.35 -18.56 12.27
CA LEU A 604 -31.91 -19.51 11.26
C LEU A 604 -33.08 -20.30 10.64
N SER A 605 -34.06 -20.74 11.46
CA SER A 605 -35.26 -21.42 10.96
C SER A 605 -36.06 -20.50 10.05
N LEU A 606 -36.32 -19.26 10.48
CA LEU A 606 -37.10 -18.29 9.71
C LEU A 606 -36.42 -17.92 8.40
N LEU A 607 -35.10 -17.76 8.38
CA LEU A 607 -34.35 -17.52 7.15
C LEU A 607 -34.45 -18.69 6.18
N ARG A 608 -34.44 -19.94 6.66
CA ARG A 608 -34.58 -21.13 5.80
C ARG A 608 -35.99 -21.26 5.23
N ASP A 609 -37.01 -20.97 6.03
CA ASP A 609 -38.40 -20.94 5.55
C ASP A 609 -38.59 -19.83 4.51
N TRP A 610 -38.01 -18.64 4.77
CA TRP A 610 -38.02 -17.53 3.83
C TRP A 610 -37.26 -17.86 2.53
N GLN A 611 -36.08 -18.50 2.63
CA GLN A 611 -35.30 -19.00 1.49
C GLN A 611 -36.11 -19.97 0.62
N ALA A 612 -36.87 -20.89 1.24
CA ALA A 612 -37.69 -21.86 0.53
C ALA A 612 -38.92 -21.21 -0.15
N SER A 613 -39.50 -20.19 0.46
CA SER A 613 -40.64 -19.46 -0.11
C SER A 613 -40.28 -18.56 -1.28
N GLY A 614 -39.03 -18.06 -1.35
CA GLY A 614 -38.58 -17.09 -2.36
C GLY A 614 -39.29 -15.74 -2.28
N ASN A 615 -40.01 -15.46 -1.18
CA ASN A 615 -40.90 -14.33 -1.06
C ASN A 615 -40.19 -12.98 -1.24
N GLY A 616 -40.70 -12.14 -2.14
CA GLY A 616 -40.25 -10.76 -2.34
C GLY A 616 -39.01 -10.57 -3.23
N LEU A 617 -38.21 -11.62 -3.50
CA LEU A 617 -36.98 -11.46 -4.30
C LEU A 617 -37.25 -11.05 -5.76
N HIS A 618 -38.35 -11.56 -6.33
CA HIS A 618 -38.79 -11.16 -7.67
C HIS A 618 -39.17 -9.68 -7.73
N ASP A 619 -39.90 -9.17 -6.74
CA ASP A 619 -40.34 -7.77 -6.72
C ASP A 619 -39.17 -6.83 -6.45
N ILE A 620 -38.22 -7.23 -5.59
CA ILE A 620 -36.97 -6.50 -5.35
C ILE A 620 -36.22 -6.34 -6.67
N TRP A 621 -35.96 -7.45 -7.37
CA TRP A 621 -35.29 -7.44 -8.67
C TRP A 621 -36.05 -6.57 -9.69
N ARG A 622 -37.37 -6.73 -9.78
CA ARG A 622 -38.21 -6.00 -10.72
C ARG A 622 -38.17 -4.49 -10.50
N ASN A 623 -38.20 -4.04 -9.24
CA ASN A 623 -38.32 -2.63 -8.85
C ASN A 623 -36.98 -1.87 -8.86
N TRP A 624 -35.87 -2.50 -9.22
CA TRP A 624 -34.63 -1.79 -9.50
C TRP A 624 -34.64 -1.20 -10.91
N ASP A 625 -34.46 0.13 -10.99
CA ASP A 625 -34.47 0.90 -12.23
C ASP A 625 -33.11 0.98 -12.94
N GLY A 626 -32.02 0.62 -12.25
CA GLY A 626 -30.67 0.61 -12.83
C GLY A 626 -30.31 -0.70 -13.52
N SER A 627 -29.03 -0.86 -13.87
CA SER A 627 -28.49 -2.13 -14.37
C SER A 627 -28.69 -3.24 -13.34
N LYS A 628 -29.32 -4.35 -13.75
CA LYS A 628 -29.52 -5.57 -12.96
C LYS A 628 -29.18 -6.80 -13.81
N PRO A 629 -28.75 -7.91 -13.20
CA PRO A 629 -28.50 -9.15 -13.92
C PRO A 629 -29.79 -9.75 -14.48
N ASP A 630 -29.70 -10.53 -15.56
CA ASP A 630 -30.84 -11.22 -16.17
C ASP A 630 -31.44 -12.33 -15.31
N ARG A 631 -30.76 -12.69 -14.21
CA ARG A 631 -31.20 -13.72 -13.27
C ARG A 631 -31.70 -13.09 -11.96
N LEU A 632 -32.71 -13.72 -11.35
CA LEU A 632 -33.19 -13.35 -10.04
C LEU A 632 -32.12 -13.55 -8.95
N PRO A 633 -32.02 -12.64 -7.97
CA PRO A 633 -31.15 -12.85 -6.82
C PRO A 633 -31.69 -14.00 -5.98
N ARG A 634 -30.79 -14.75 -5.35
CA ARG A 634 -31.12 -15.82 -4.41
C ARG A 634 -30.69 -15.45 -3.00
N LEU A 635 -31.42 -15.93 -2.01
CA LEU A 635 -30.94 -15.95 -0.63
C LEU A 635 -30.00 -17.15 -0.43
N LEU A 636 -28.80 -16.88 0.07
CA LEU A 636 -27.78 -17.86 0.38
C LEU A 636 -27.47 -17.82 1.88
N ILE A 637 -27.61 -18.97 2.52
CA ILE A 637 -27.35 -19.16 3.94
C ILE A 637 -26.12 -20.04 4.10
N GLY A 638 -25.14 -19.57 4.85
CA GLY A 638 -23.88 -20.28 5.08
C GLY A 638 -22.79 -19.38 5.70
N PRO A 639 -21.55 -19.89 5.82
CA PRO A 639 -20.45 -19.15 6.43
C PRO A 639 -20.05 -17.89 5.66
N LEU A 640 -19.98 -16.76 6.36
CA LEU A 640 -19.49 -15.47 5.84
C LEU A 640 -18.21 -15.07 6.59
N ALA A 641 -17.15 -14.82 5.82
CA ALA A 641 -15.86 -14.42 6.36
C ALA A 641 -15.77 -12.89 6.48
N SER A 642 -15.27 -12.39 7.61
CA SER A 642 -14.99 -10.96 7.82
C SER A 642 -13.50 -10.73 8.03
N GLY A 643 -12.95 -9.61 7.56
CA GLY A 643 -11.54 -9.26 7.80
C GLY A 643 -11.25 -7.77 7.66
N SER A 644 -10.02 -7.35 7.96
CA SER A 644 -9.65 -5.93 7.97
C SER A 644 -9.15 -5.39 6.62
N SER A 645 -9.07 -6.24 5.59
CA SER A 645 -8.50 -5.90 4.28
C SER A 645 -9.51 -6.12 3.17
N VAL A 646 -9.53 -5.21 2.19
CA VAL A 646 -10.24 -5.43 0.93
C VAL A 646 -9.49 -6.48 0.14
N VAL A 647 -10.11 -7.63 -0.10
CA VAL A 647 -9.50 -8.74 -0.84
C VAL A 647 -9.75 -8.56 -2.33
N ALA A 648 -8.68 -8.42 -3.10
CA ALA A 648 -8.71 -8.32 -4.57
C ALA A 648 -7.93 -9.46 -5.23
N THR A 649 -7.81 -10.59 -4.55
CA THR A 649 -7.13 -11.79 -5.05
C THR A 649 -7.90 -13.06 -4.72
N ARG A 650 -8.09 -13.89 -5.75
CA ARG A 650 -8.83 -15.14 -5.65
C ARG A 650 -8.16 -16.13 -4.69
N ALA A 651 -6.84 -16.08 -4.56
CA ALA A 651 -6.07 -16.98 -3.71
C ALA A 651 -6.52 -16.94 -2.24
N VAL A 652 -6.82 -15.76 -1.70
CA VAL A 652 -7.33 -15.62 -0.32
C VAL A 652 -8.70 -16.25 -0.17
N VAL A 653 -9.58 -16.07 -1.16
CA VAL A 653 -10.93 -16.67 -1.13
C VAL A 653 -10.84 -18.20 -1.19
N ASP A 654 -9.94 -18.73 -2.01
CA ASP A 654 -9.72 -20.16 -2.14
C ASP A 654 -9.10 -20.76 -0.87
N ASP A 655 -8.16 -20.06 -0.23
CA ASP A 655 -7.56 -20.46 1.06
C ASP A 655 -8.59 -20.55 2.19
N ILE A 656 -9.43 -19.51 2.34
CA ILE A 656 -10.56 -19.54 3.28
C ILE A 656 -11.49 -20.73 2.95
N GLY A 657 -11.70 -20.99 1.65
CA GLY A 657 -12.50 -22.10 1.15
C GLY A 657 -11.96 -23.49 1.50
N LEU A 658 -10.64 -23.66 1.74
CA LEU A 658 -10.05 -24.92 2.19
C LEU A 658 -10.56 -25.30 3.58
N HIS A 659 -10.72 -24.32 4.47
CA HIS A 659 -11.21 -24.51 5.83
C HIS A 659 -12.74 -24.42 5.92
N TRP A 660 -13.38 -23.70 5.01
CA TRP A 660 -14.81 -23.43 4.99
C TRP A 660 -15.45 -23.77 3.64
N ARG A 661 -15.58 -25.07 3.34
CA ARG A 661 -16.11 -25.60 2.05
C ARG A 661 -17.43 -24.95 1.57
N LYS A 662 -18.28 -24.48 2.48
CA LYS A 662 -19.60 -23.89 2.17
C LYS A 662 -19.60 -22.35 2.19
N LEU A 663 -18.44 -21.70 2.21
CA LEU A 663 -18.29 -20.23 2.22
C LEU A 663 -19.23 -19.58 1.21
N ILE A 664 -20.02 -18.60 1.65
CA ILE A 664 -20.97 -17.88 0.78
C ILE A 664 -20.38 -16.57 0.26
N GLY A 665 -19.48 -15.95 1.02
CA GLY A 665 -18.75 -14.74 0.61
C GLY A 665 -17.78 -14.25 1.69
N LEU A 666 -17.24 -13.06 1.44
CA LEU A 666 -16.37 -12.34 2.35
C LEU A 666 -16.66 -10.83 2.35
N GLU A 667 -16.46 -10.18 3.48
CA GLU A 667 -16.65 -8.75 3.70
C GLU A 667 -15.80 -8.26 4.90
N MET A 668 -16.08 -7.09 5.47
CA MET A 668 -15.18 -6.46 6.46
C MET A 668 -15.78 -6.20 7.86
N GLU A 669 -17.06 -6.45 8.14
CA GLU A 669 -17.68 -5.92 9.37
C GLU A 669 -18.68 -6.86 10.08
N ALA A 670 -19.32 -7.81 9.41
CA ALA A 670 -20.43 -8.59 9.97
C ALA A 670 -20.05 -9.34 11.25
N TYR A 671 -18.89 -9.99 11.26
CA TYR A 671 -18.35 -10.66 12.45
C TYR A 671 -18.22 -9.70 13.65
N ALA A 672 -17.72 -8.48 13.43
CA ALA A 672 -17.51 -7.51 14.50
C ALA A 672 -18.83 -6.97 15.07
N VAL A 673 -19.83 -6.76 14.20
CA VAL A 673 -21.20 -6.41 14.63
C VAL A 673 -21.81 -7.54 15.45
N HIS A 674 -21.69 -8.80 15.00
CA HIS A 674 -22.22 -9.95 15.72
C HIS A 674 -21.54 -10.15 17.09
N CYS A 675 -20.22 -9.99 17.18
CA CYS A 675 -19.49 -9.97 18.45
C CYS A 675 -20.01 -8.89 19.39
N ALA A 676 -20.22 -7.67 18.90
CA ALA A 676 -20.80 -6.59 19.72
C ALA A 676 -22.20 -6.95 20.25
N CYS A 677 -23.04 -7.58 19.44
CA CYS A 677 -24.37 -8.01 19.85
C CYS A 677 -24.34 -9.10 20.93
N ARG A 678 -23.40 -10.04 20.82
CA ARG A 678 -23.16 -11.11 21.80
C ARG A 678 -22.60 -10.58 23.12
N ASP A 679 -21.64 -9.66 23.06
CA ASP A 679 -20.75 -9.37 24.20
C ASP A 679 -21.07 -8.03 24.92
N THR A 680 -21.96 -7.19 24.41
CA THR A 680 -22.23 -5.85 25.00
C THR A 680 -23.20 -5.86 26.18
N VAL A 681 -24.27 -6.66 26.13
CA VAL A 681 -25.32 -6.72 27.15
C VAL A 681 -25.75 -8.16 27.44
N SER A 682 -26.36 -8.39 28.61
CA SER A 682 -26.98 -9.66 28.99
C SER A 682 -28.46 -9.44 29.33
N PRO A 683 -29.41 -10.19 28.71
CA PRO A 683 -29.19 -11.17 27.64
C PRO A 683 -28.63 -10.53 26.36
N GLU A 684 -27.92 -11.33 25.55
CA GLU A 684 -27.36 -10.87 24.28
C GLU A 684 -28.46 -10.32 23.36
N THR A 685 -28.10 -9.34 22.52
CA THR A 685 -29.05 -8.77 21.56
C THR A 685 -29.10 -9.66 20.33
N PRO A 686 -30.28 -10.17 19.89
CA PRO A 686 -30.39 -10.92 18.65
C PRO A 686 -29.83 -10.14 17.46
N TYR A 687 -29.19 -10.85 16.52
CA TYR A 687 -28.57 -10.22 15.36
C TYR A 687 -28.77 -11.04 14.08
N LEU A 688 -28.70 -10.37 12.93
CA LEU A 688 -28.64 -11.00 11.61
C LEU A 688 -27.94 -10.08 10.61
N ALA A 689 -27.55 -10.59 9.45
CA ALA A 689 -26.97 -9.77 8.38
C ALA A 689 -27.57 -10.10 7.02
N PHE A 690 -27.82 -9.07 6.20
CA PHE A 690 -28.16 -9.18 4.79
C PHE A 690 -27.08 -8.44 4.00
N LYS A 691 -26.17 -9.20 3.42
CA LYS A 691 -25.19 -8.68 2.46
C LYS A 691 -25.61 -9.03 1.04
N ALA A 692 -25.12 -8.34 0.03
CA ALA A 692 -25.34 -8.75 -1.37
C ALA A 692 -24.06 -8.69 -2.20
N VAL A 693 -23.94 -9.62 -3.14
CA VAL A 693 -22.75 -9.77 -3.98
C VAL A 693 -22.59 -8.58 -4.93
N CYS A 694 -21.48 -7.83 -4.81
CA CYS A 694 -21.09 -6.75 -5.72
C CYS A 694 -19.85 -7.07 -6.56
N ASP A 695 -19.02 -8.01 -6.13
CA ASP A 695 -17.81 -8.49 -6.82
C ASP A 695 -17.47 -9.93 -6.39
N PHE A 696 -16.32 -10.46 -6.82
CA PHE A 696 -15.85 -11.80 -6.48
C PHE A 696 -14.42 -11.85 -5.93
N ALA A 697 -13.90 -10.70 -5.48
CA ALA A 697 -12.55 -10.58 -4.90
C ALA A 697 -11.43 -11.14 -5.80
N ASP A 698 -11.52 -10.93 -7.12
CA ASP A 698 -10.59 -11.46 -8.13
C ASP A 698 -9.72 -10.38 -8.82
N GLY A 699 -9.83 -9.13 -8.39
CA GLY A 699 -9.07 -8.00 -8.94
C GLY A 699 -9.68 -7.38 -10.20
N SER A 700 -10.79 -7.92 -10.71
CA SER A 700 -11.54 -7.29 -11.79
C SER A 700 -12.31 -6.07 -11.27
N LYS A 701 -12.33 -4.97 -12.05
CA LYS A 701 -13.13 -3.78 -11.70
C LYS A 701 -14.60 -4.06 -11.99
N ALA A 702 -15.44 -4.10 -10.95
CA ALA A 702 -16.88 -4.32 -11.04
C ALA A 702 -17.69 -3.34 -10.18
N ASP A 703 -17.25 -2.07 -10.08
CA ASP A 703 -17.90 -1.05 -9.24
C ASP A 703 -19.36 -0.76 -9.63
N ASP A 704 -19.76 -1.12 -10.86
CA ASP A 704 -21.10 -0.90 -11.40
C ASP A 704 -22.22 -1.62 -10.62
N TRP A 705 -21.89 -2.69 -9.87
CA TRP A 705 -22.89 -3.50 -9.17
C TRP A 705 -23.13 -3.10 -7.72
N GLN A 706 -22.28 -2.25 -7.12
CA GLN A 706 -22.43 -1.86 -5.71
C GLN A 706 -23.81 -1.20 -5.41
N PRO A 707 -24.35 -0.29 -6.25
CA PRO A 707 -25.67 0.30 -6.00
C PRO A 707 -26.80 -0.72 -6.03
N TYR A 708 -26.76 -1.69 -6.96
CA TYR A 708 -27.75 -2.75 -7.08
C TYR A 708 -27.66 -3.73 -5.91
N ALA A 709 -26.45 -4.14 -5.52
CA ALA A 709 -26.21 -5.00 -4.37
C ALA A 709 -26.72 -4.35 -3.07
N ALA A 710 -26.32 -3.10 -2.79
CA ALA A 710 -26.80 -2.37 -1.62
C ALA A 710 -28.33 -2.24 -1.58
N TYR A 711 -28.96 -1.97 -2.73
CA TYR A 711 -30.42 -1.91 -2.84
C TYR A 711 -31.05 -3.27 -2.53
N THR A 712 -30.51 -4.34 -3.10
CA THR A 712 -31.04 -5.69 -2.93
C THR A 712 -30.94 -6.13 -1.47
N ALA A 713 -29.79 -5.92 -0.84
CA ALA A 713 -29.58 -6.21 0.58
C ALA A 713 -30.56 -5.44 1.48
N ALA A 714 -30.70 -4.13 1.26
CA ALA A 714 -31.58 -3.27 2.06
C ALA A 714 -33.06 -3.68 1.93
N GLN A 715 -33.53 -3.91 0.71
CA GLN A 715 -34.92 -4.31 0.47
C GLN A 715 -35.20 -5.72 0.98
N SER A 716 -34.26 -6.66 0.82
CA SER A 716 -34.43 -8.02 1.34
C SER A 716 -34.57 -8.02 2.87
N LEU A 717 -33.76 -7.23 3.60
CA LEU A 717 -33.94 -7.06 5.04
C LEU A 717 -35.34 -6.49 5.36
N HIS A 718 -35.75 -5.43 4.68
CA HIS A 718 -37.05 -4.81 4.90
C HIS A 718 -38.19 -5.80 4.69
N HIS A 719 -38.20 -6.54 3.58
CA HIS A 719 -39.21 -7.55 3.27
C HIS A 719 -39.21 -8.68 4.31
N PHE A 720 -38.03 -9.15 4.74
CA PHE A 720 -37.91 -10.17 5.78
C PHE A 720 -38.51 -9.69 7.11
N LEU A 721 -38.18 -8.47 7.56
CA LEU A 721 -38.73 -7.90 8.79
C LEU A 721 -40.25 -7.71 8.70
N VAL A 722 -40.76 -7.24 7.57
CA VAL A 722 -42.20 -7.05 7.36
C VAL A 722 -42.96 -8.38 7.42
N ALA A 723 -42.38 -9.47 6.91
CA ALA A 723 -43.00 -10.78 6.86
C ALA A 723 -42.87 -11.58 8.17
N GLU A 724 -41.72 -11.51 8.83
CA GLU A 724 -41.34 -12.48 9.87
C GLU A 724 -41.29 -11.90 11.29
N TRP A 725 -41.53 -10.59 11.48
CA TRP A 725 -41.36 -9.95 12.79
C TRP A 725 -42.16 -10.61 13.92
N GLU A 726 -43.42 -10.93 13.66
CA GLU A 726 -44.32 -11.59 14.62
C GLU A 726 -43.85 -13.00 14.98
N ASN A 727 -43.14 -13.67 14.07
CA ASN A 727 -42.51 -14.97 14.32
C ASN A 727 -41.19 -14.83 15.08
N LEU A 728 -40.55 -13.67 14.98
CA LEU A 728 -39.23 -13.35 15.52
C LEU A 728 -39.27 -13.09 17.02
N VAL A 729 -40.23 -12.29 17.47
CA VAL A 729 -40.33 -11.92 18.87
C VAL A 729 -41.54 -12.58 19.51
N LEU A 730 -41.32 -13.27 20.63
CA LEU A 730 -42.42 -13.79 21.44
C LEU A 730 -43.38 -12.63 21.76
N PRO A 731 -44.70 -12.80 21.58
CA PRO A 731 -45.64 -11.82 22.09
C PRO A 731 -45.37 -11.63 23.58
N PRO A 732 -45.50 -10.39 24.10
CA PRO A 732 -45.39 -10.19 25.54
C PRO A 732 -46.37 -11.17 26.21
N HIS A 733 -45.87 -11.94 27.17
CA HIS A 733 -46.72 -12.82 27.97
C HIS A 733 -47.94 -12.00 28.43
N PRO A 734 -49.19 -12.49 28.25
CA PRO A 734 -50.31 -11.85 28.91
C PRO A 734 -49.98 -11.86 30.39
N SER A 735 -49.83 -10.67 30.96
CA SER A 735 -49.55 -10.47 32.38
C SER A 735 -50.62 -11.21 33.18
N ALA A 736 -50.22 -12.33 33.79
CA ALA A 736 -51.03 -13.11 34.72
C ALA A 736 -51.04 -12.46 36.11
#